data_AF-A0A8S2LP36-F1
#
_entry.id   AF-A0A8S2LP36-F1
#
_cell.length_a   1.000
_cell.length_b   1.000
_cell.length_c   1.000
_cell.angle_alpha   90.00
_cell.angle_beta   90.00
_cell.angle_gamma   90.00
#
_symmetry.space_group_name_H-M   'P 1'
#
loop_
_entity.id
_entity.type
_entity.pdbx_description
1 polymer ?
#
loop_
_entity_poly.entity_id
_entity_poly.type
_entity_poly.pdbx_seq_one_letter_code
_entity_poly.pdbx_strand_id
1 'polypeptide(L)'
;MIATHVILGLTPVREYAVRRDILVGVKAPEFSIFDKSGKNLQYRIESKYLGLHKIELVSYPSKQVVGRLNSKVTWFLYEATFEILNSQTQQWTTGSINQKLQILNHKSVIEWNGRRILMEHNIPSLTTRFLDDQRGGQLVAEYKVSLASVFWATKYSLQIFSSDLPDALFIFDEKENIFLLSRNMPTILLIDCSLGMAERFSFVVKQENNMETTMNIEKRSLVAKLVESLMTNTSSPTKLETIALVLFAGHDTIKIVQHFTKNTDDIIKSVQNLPIFGDLSLKSAIDFAKKYLTTTFGAQRSQKILVFTDSSHREDDPIHENTYNNKHDQMDIDLRKQTTNDEQEKTTLSNSPTDISYVCIRQPSSIDRARLGDITEQAQCSFSKLYWLINRDKENNITVTNDMIQRVVTEIKSDSTDVFISILKCGHYESQLAVYPKITPAILQTTGELLQPSNTLTVNGFIELSSIRSAMATSKHILLPIQRYIRPQPTVPMFATKKSAASTASASSLATQRKSNTANNFYYLLLISLKKEKSTALVSINDQWFGAIHCQKFERKKKSSRLILSVFEPGDCIPWISSFERLGPYAVVFPPVNNGELLYKKQLWPVKPFPRSYTETFLIWCRHNNFQNDINKFVRASAKLPDKVNIFHRELNKICRGAFIYGLRERLFVLLRQLFQQQIQMGKIKPEGVKYVQNVIMYMNRLGTSDRYIKYEETST
;
A
#
# COMPACT_ATOMS: atom_id res chain seq x y z
N MET A 1 -43.12 7.40 12.35
CA MET A 1 -42.88 6.42 13.43
C MET A 1 -41.80 5.45 12.98
N ILE A 2 -40.54 5.69 13.33
CA ILE A 2 -39.45 4.72 13.14
C ILE A 2 -39.21 4.14 14.54
N ALA A 3 -39.57 2.89 14.73
CA ALA A 3 -39.35 2.19 15.99
C ALA A 3 -37.84 1.96 16.18
N THR A 4 -37.21 2.83 16.97
CA THR A 4 -35.89 2.59 17.53
C THR A 4 -36.04 1.46 18.55
N HIS A 5 -36.01 0.20 18.11
CA HIS A 5 -35.94 -0.93 19.02
C HIS A 5 -34.62 -0.82 19.81
N VAL A 6 -34.78 -0.51 21.09
CA VAL A 6 -33.73 -0.54 22.09
C VAL A 6 -33.28 -1.99 22.23
N ILE A 7 -32.15 -2.34 21.59
CA ILE A 7 -31.48 -3.64 21.75
C ILE A 7 -30.72 -3.59 23.08
N LEU A 8 -31.41 -3.81 24.20
CA LEU A 8 -30.79 -4.03 25.50
C LEU A 8 -30.69 -5.54 25.76
N GLY A 9 -29.46 -6.07 25.79
CA GLY A 9 -29.16 -7.33 26.48
C GLY A 9 -29.09 -8.62 25.67
N LEU A 10 -28.95 -8.59 24.34
CA LEU A 10 -28.72 -9.85 23.59
C LEU A 10 -27.32 -10.41 23.86
N THR A 11 -27.26 -11.58 24.50
CA THR A 11 -26.03 -12.35 24.65
C THR A 11 -25.80 -13.22 23.41
N PRO A 12 -24.63 -13.16 22.76
CA PRO A 12 -24.36 -14.02 21.61
C PRO A 12 -24.33 -15.49 22.03
N VAL A 13 -24.99 -16.34 21.25
CA VAL A 13 -24.97 -17.80 21.43
C VAL A 13 -23.58 -18.35 21.11
N ARG A 14 -22.94 -17.79 20.07
CA ARG A 14 -21.58 -18.15 19.65
C ARG A 14 -20.79 -16.88 19.36
N GLU A 15 -19.52 -16.87 19.75
CA GLU A 15 -18.63 -15.73 19.54
C GLU A 15 -17.26 -16.23 19.06
N TYR A 16 -16.78 -15.63 17.96
CA TYR A 16 -15.54 -16.00 17.30
C TYR A 16 -14.62 -14.80 17.14
N ALA A 17 -13.31 -15.04 17.28
CA ALA A 17 -12.27 -14.08 16.94
C ALA A 17 -11.74 -14.36 15.54
N VAL A 18 -11.96 -13.45 14.59
CA VAL A 18 -11.48 -13.58 13.22
C VAL A 18 -10.15 -12.85 13.09
N ARG A 19 -9.14 -13.54 12.55
CA ARG A 19 -7.81 -12.99 12.29
C ARG A 19 -7.44 -13.18 10.82
N ARG A 20 -6.78 -12.17 10.28
CA ARG A 20 -6.19 -12.23 8.95
C ARG A 20 -4.83 -12.93 9.01
N ASP A 21 -4.62 -13.94 8.17
CA ASP A 21 -3.34 -14.65 8.12
C ASP A 21 -2.31 -13.84 7.31
N ILE A 22 -1.31 -13.26 7.98
CA ILE A 22 -0.32 -12.35 7.37
C ILE A 22 0.84 -13.11 6.69
N LEU A 23 0.99 -14.43 6.91
CA LEU A 23 2.23 -15.16 6.63
C LEU A 23 2.13 -16.37 5.68
N VAL A 24 1.09 -16.50 4.86
CA VAL A 24 0.98 -17.61 3.90
C VAL A 24 1.29 -17.11 2.49
N GLY A 25 2.51 -17.38 2.00
CA GLY A 25 3.00 -16.87 0.72
C GLY A 25 2.09 -17.16 -0.49
N VAL A 26 2.14 -16.28 -1.51
CA VAL A 26 1.54 -16.34 -2.88
C VAL A 26 0.02 -16.65 -2.98
N LYS A 27 -0.64 -17.20 -1.95
CA LYS A 27 -2.09 -17.45 -1.94
C LYS A 27 -2.84 -16.18 -1.54
N ALA A 28 -4.11 -16.10 -1.95
CA ALA A 28 -5.01 -15.00 -1.59
C ALA A 28 -5.09 -14.84 -0.06
N PRO A 29 -5.47 -13.67 0.49
CA PRO A 29 -5.60 -13.53 1.94
C PRO A 29 -6.57 -14.58 2.49
N GLU A 30 -6.05 -15.44 3.35
CA GLU A 30 -6.79 -16.45 4.11
C GLU A 30 -7.15 -15.85 5.48
N PHE A 31 -8.31 -16.21 6.01
CA PHE A 31 -8.75 -15.84 7.35
C PHE A 31 -8.85 -17.09 8.20
N SER A 32 -8.37 -16.96 9.43
CA SER A 32 -8.46 -17.98 10.46
C SER A 32 -9.42 -17.50 11.54
N ILE A 33 -10.40 -18.34 11.86
CA ILE A 33 -11.48 -18.04 12.78
C ILE A 33 -11.25 -18.87 14.02
N PHE A 34 -11.02 -18.19 15.12
CA PHE A 34 -10.74 -18.78 16.42
C PHE A 34 -11.97 -18.70 17.31
N ASP A 35 -11.98 -19.52 18.35
CA ASP A 35 -12.89 -19.36 19.48
C ASP A 35 -12.78 -17.96 20.13
N LYS A 36 -13.72 -17.60 21.01
CA LYS A 36 -13.70 -16.34 21.77
C LYS A 36 -12.37 -16.08 22.48
N SER A 37 -11.69 -17.13 22.95
CA SER A 37 -10.38 -17.03 23.60
C SER A 37 -9.25 -16.65 22.64
N GLY A 38 -9.46 -16.81 21.33
CA GLY A 38 -8.47 -16.56 20.28
C GLY A 38 -7.34 -17.58 20.26
N LYS A 39 -7.55 -18.77 20.86
CA LYS A 39 -6.54 -19.84 21.00
C LYS A 39 -6.83 -21.02 20.10
N ASN A 40 -8.09 -21.44 20.02
CA ASN A 40 -8.47 -22.65 19.29
C ASN A 40 -9.02 -22.28 17.92
N LEU A 41 -8.37 -22.77 16.86
CA LEU A 41 -8.83 -22.59 15.49
C LEU A 41 -10.11 -23.41 15.27
N GLN A 42 -11.21 -22.73 14.94
CA GLN A 42 -12.52 -23.34 14.68
C GLN A 42 -12.76 -23.51 13.18
N TYR A 43 -12.42 -22.49 12.40
CA TYR A 43 -12.56 -22.53 10.94
C TYR A 43 -11.40 -21.85 10.24
N ARG A 44 -11.16 -22.25 9.01
CA ARG A 44 -10.23 -21.59 8.10
C ARG A 44 -10.86 -21.42 6.74
N ILE A 45 -10.70 -20.23 6.17
CA ILE A 45 -11.08 -19.96 4.79
C ILE A 45 -9.90 -20.32 3.89
N GLU A 46 -10.07 -21.33 3.05
CA GLU A 46 -9.06 -21.78 2.10
C GLU A 46 -9.48 -21.45 0.66
N SER A 47 -8.54 -21.02 -0.17
CA SER A 47 -8.78 -20.85 -1.61
C SER A 47 -7.87 -21.75 -2.42
N LYS A 48 -8.46 -22.63 -3.23
CA LYS A 48 -7.73 -23.54 -4.12
C LYS A 48 -7.04 -22.82 -5.29
N TYR A 49 -7.38 -21.56 -5.56
CA TYR A 49 -6.85 -20.79 -6.68
C TYR A 49 -6.42 -19.39 -6.21
N LEU A 50 -5.54 -18.73 -6.98
CA LEU A 50 -5.09 -17.35 -6.77
C LEU A 50 -6.22 -16.27 -6.87
N GLY A 51 -7.49 -16.64 -6.79
CA GLY A 51 -8.64 -15.74 -6.88
C GLY A 51 -9.83 -16.21 -6.05
N LEU A 52 -10.64 -15.27 -5.55
CA LEU A 52 -11.82 -15.48 -4.68
C LEU A 52 -13.05 -16.07 -5.40
N HIS A 53 -12.84 -16.78 -6.52
CA HIS A 53 -13.93 -17.36 -7.32
C HIS A 53 -14.45 -18.65 -6.72
N LYS A 54 -13.57 -19.42 -6.07
CA LYS A 54 -13.91 -20.66 -5.37
C LYS A 54 -13.22 -20.64 -4.01
N ILE A 55 -14.02 -20.56 -2.96
CA ILE A 55 -13.57 -20.52 -1.56
C ILE A 55 -14.16 -21.72 -0.86
N GLU A 56 -13.37 -22.37 -0.02
CA GLU A 56 -13.78 -23.48 0.82
C GLU A 56 -13.62 -23.06 2.28
N LEU A 57 -14.67 -23.27 3.08
CA LEU A 57 -14.64 -23.09 4.52
C LEU A 57 -14.37 -24.46 5.15
N VAL A 58 -13.24 -24.57 5.83
CA VAL A 58 -12.77 -25.81 6.44
C VAL A 58 -12.91 -25.70 7.95
N SER A 59 -13.59 -26.66 8.58
CA SER A 59 -13.69 -26.74 10.04
C SER A 59 -12.48 -27.43 10.65
N TYR A 60 -12.09 -27.01 11.85
CA TYR A 60 -10.98 -27.58 12.61
C TYR A 60 -11.48 -28.06 13.97
N PRO A 61 -10.93 -29.17 14.51
CA PRO A 61 -9.77 -29.92 14.00
C PRO A 61 -10.10 -30.97 12.91
N SER A 62 -11.37 -31.19 12.58
CA SER A 62 -11.80 -32.26 11.66
C SER A 62 -11.29 -32.14 10.23
N LYS A 63 -10.88 -30.92 9.80
CA LYS A 63 -10.48 -30.58 8.43
C LYS A 63 -11.55 -30.87 7.38
N GLN A 64 -12.82 -30.90 7.79
CA GLN A 64 -13.93 -31.14 6.88
C GLN A 64 -14.30 -29.82 6.19
N VAL A 65 -14.54 -29.87 4.88
CA VAL A 65 -15.10 -28.73 4.15
C VAL A 65 -16.58 -28.61 4.53
N VAL A 66 -16.92 -27.57 5.28
CA VAL A 66 -18.28 -27.30 5.78
C VAL A 66 -19.03 -26.27 4.93
N GLY A 67 -18.32 -25.54 4.07
CA GLY A 67 -18.93 -24.60 3.15
C GLY A 67 -18.11 -24.42 1.88
N ARG A 68 -18.79 -24.08 0.78
CA ARG A 68 -18.18 -23.73 -0.50
C ARG A 68 -18.85 -22.47 -1.02
N LEU A 69 -18.07 -21.51 -1.48
CA LEU A 69 -18.58 -20.29 -2.11
C LEU A 69 -18.04 -20.20 -3.53
N ASN A 70 -18.95 -20.13 -4.50
CA ASN A 70 -18.68 -19.90 -5.91
C ASN A 70 -19.22 -18.53 -6.30
N SER A 71 -18.34 -17.60 -6.69
CA SER A 71 -18.77 -16.25 -7.08
C SER A 71 -18.63 -15.99 -8.58
N LYS A 72 -19.68 -15.45 -9.19
CA LYS A 72 -19.69 -14.91 -10.55
C LYS A 72 -19.76 -13.39 -10.46
N VAL A 73 -18.62 -12.72 -10.58
CA VAL A 73 -18.57 -11.25 -10.53
C VAL A 73 -18.97 -10.69 -11.90
N THR A 74 -20.15 -10.07 -11.99
CA THR A 74 -20.56 -9.25 -13.14
C THR A 74 -20.35 -7.76 -12.82
N TRP A 75 -20.45 -6.87 -13.82
CA TRP A 75 -20.09 -5.45 -13.69
C TRP A 75 -21.03 -4.64 -12.78
N PHE A 76 -22.22 -5.12 -12.47
CA PHE A 76 -23.26 -4.39 -11.72
C PHE A 76 -23.86 -5.16 -10.54
N LEU A 77 -23.63 -6.47 -10.47
CA LEU A 77 -24.22 -7.38 -9.51
C LEU A 77 -23.15 -8.37 -9.03
N TYR A 78 -22.95 -8.42 -7.72
CA TYR A 78 -22.25 -9.53 -7.10
C TYR A 78 -23.30 -10.61 -6.80
N GLU A 79 -23.28 -11.64 -7.65
CA GLU A 79 -24.05 -12.86 -7.45
C GLU A 79 -23.05 -13.95 -7.05
N ALA A 80 -23.25 -14.51 -5.86
CA ALA A 80 -22.49 -15.66 -5.41
C ALA A 80 -23.45 -16.76 -5.00
N THR A 81 -23.16 -17.97 -5.45
CA THR A 81 -23.81 -19.16 -4.93
C THR A 81 -22.90 -19.81 -3.91
N PHE A 82 -23.46 -20.32 -2.83
CA PHE A 82 -22.72 -21.06 -1.84
C PHE A 82 -23.43 -22.37 -1.52
N GLU A 83 -22.67 -23.33 -1.03
CA GLU A 83 -23.15 -24.61 -0.55
C GLU A 83 -22.69 -24.76 0.91
N ILE A 84 -23.58 -25.09 1.82
CA ILE A 84 -23.26 -25.38 3.22
C ILE A 84 -23.59 -26.85 3.48
N LEU A 85 -22.65 -27.56 4.10
CA LEU A 85 -22.83 -28.93 4.52
C LEU A 85 -23.64 -28.95 5.82
N ASN A 86 -24.81 -29.60 5.80
CA ASN A 86 -25.58 -29.82 7.01
C ASN A 86 -24.87 -30.87 7.89
N SER A 87 -24.57 -30.51 9.14
CA SER A 87 -23.84 -31.39 10.06
C SER A 87 -24.61 -32.66 10.44
N GLN A 88 -25.94 -32.59 10.49
CA GLN A 88 -26.81 -33.71 10.87
C GLN A 88 -27.07 -34.66 9.70
N THR A 89 -27.41 -34.11 8.53
CA THR A 89 -27.81 -34.93 7.36
C THR A 89 -26.65 -35.25 6.41
N GLN A 90 -25.50 -34.57 6.56
CA GLN A 90 -24.36 -34.63 5.64
C GLN A 90 -24.71 -34.30 4.18
N GLN A 91 -25.83 -33.62 3.95
CA GLN A 91 -26.25 -33.14 2.64
C GLN A 91 -25.84 -31.68 2.42
N TRP A 92 -25.49 -31.34 1.19
CA TRP A 92 -25.16 -29.98 0.80
C TRP A 92 -26.45 -29.20 0.51
N THR A 93 -26.54 -28.00 1.08
CA THR A 93 -27.65 -27.07 0.86
C THR A 93 -27.14 -25.82 0.16
N THR A 94 -27.77 -25.48 -0.97
CA THR A 94 -27.35 -24.33 -1.78
C THR A 94 -28.08 -23.06 -1.33
N GLY A 95 -27.35 -21.96 -1.29
CA GLY A 95 -27.87 -20.61 -1.10
C GLY A 95 -27.28 -19.64 -2.11
N SER A 96 -27.82 -18.44 -2.15
CA SER A 96 -27.36 -17.34 -3.00
C SER A 96 -27.15 -16.08 -2.17
N ILE A 97 -26.19 -15.27 -2.59
CA ILE A 97 -25.94 -13.93 -2.06
C ILE A 97 -26.14 -12.98 -3.23
N ASN A 98 -27.17 -12.14 -3.11
CA ASN A 98 -27.52 -11.13 -4.08
C ASN A 98 -27.23 -9.75 -3.47
N GLN A 99 -26.18 -9.10 -3.97
CA GLN A 99 -25.82 -7.76 -3.53
C GLN A 99 -26.31 -6.72 -4.55
N LYS A 100 -27.14 -5.78 -4.09
CA LYS A 100 -27.43 -4.55 -4.82
C LYS A 100 -26.51 -3.47 -4.28
N LEU A 101 -25.52 -3.04 -5.07
CA LEU A 101 -24.68 -1.91 -4.71
C LEU A 101 -25.54 -0.64 -4.63
N GLN A 102 -25.77 -0.16 -3.41
CA GLN A 102 -26.33 1.16 -3.14
C GLN A 102 -25.30 2.02 -2.40
N ILE A 103 -25.30 3.31 -2.72
CA ILE A 103 -24.16 4.25 -2.61
C ILE A 103 -23.75 4.59 -1.16
N LEU A 104 -24.51 4.22 -0.13
CA LEU A 104 -24.26 4.63 1.26
C LEU A 104 -24.44 3.55 2.33
N ASN A 105 -25.15 2.45 2.02
CA ASN A 105 -25.32 1.30 2.91
C ASN A 105 -25.32 0.06 2.02
N HIS A 106 -24.31 -0.80 2.14
CA HIS A 106 -24.32 -2.07 1.44
C HIS A 106 -25.38 -2.96 2.09
N LYS A 107 -26.49 -3.16 1.38
CA LYS A 107 -27.50 -4.16 1.71
C LYS A 107 -27.32 -5.36 0.78
N SER A 108 -26.87 -6.47 1.35
CA SER A 108 -26.85 -7.76 0.65
C SER A 108 -28.01 -8.60 1.14
N VAL A 109 -28.61 -9.36 0.25
CA VAL A 109 -29.64 -10.34 0.60
C VAL A 109 -29.04 -11.71 0.46
N ILE A 110 -29.02 -12.47 1.54
CA ILE A 110 -28.62 -13.88 1.56
C ILE A 110 -29.89 -14.72 1.57
N GLU A 111 -30.06 -15.56 0.55
CA GLU A 111 -31.16 -16.52 0.47
C GLU A 111 -30.60 -17.92 0.71
N TRP A 112 -31.09 -18.59 1.75
CA TRP A 112 -30.65 -19.95 2.09
C TRP A 112 -31.78 -20.74 2.74
N ASN A 113 -32.05 -21.92 2.20
CA ASN A 113 -33.08 -22.84 2.68
C ASN A 113 -34.46 -22.18 2.90
N GLY A 114 -34.89 -21.36 1.93
CA GLY A 114 -36.15 -20.62 1.98
C GLY A 114 -36.16 -19.43 2.95
N ARG A 115 -35.06 -19.15 3.66
CA ARG A 115 -34.91 -17.98 4.53
C ARG A 115 -34.18 -16.86 3.83
N ARG A 116 -34.54 -15.63 4.21
CA ARG A 116 -33.97 -14.40 3.65
C ARG A 116 -33.31 -13.60 4.78
N ILE A 117 -31.99 -13.48 4.71
CA ILE A 117 -31.19 -12.75 5.69
C ILE A 117 -30.69 -11.47 5.03
N LEU A 118 -31.08 -10.34 5.59
CA LEU A 118 -30.60 -9.03 5.19
C LEU A 118 -29.28 -8.73 5.90
N MET A 119 -28.28 -8.40 5.13
CA MET A 119 -26.95 -8.07 5.63
C MET A 119 -26.72 -6.58 5.41
N GLU A 120 -26.57 -5.83 6.50
CA GLU A 120 -26.43 -4.39 6.51
C GLU A 120 -25.04 -4.00 7.02
N HIS A 121 -24.26 -3.33 6.18
CA HIS A 121 -22.97 -2.77 6.58
C HIS A 121 -23.11 -1.30 6.99
N ASN A 122 -22.76 -0.98 8.23
CA ASN A 122 -22.72 0.38 8.75
C ASN A 122 -21.26 0.86 8.83
N ILE A 123 -20.89 1.71 7.87
CA ILE A 123 -19.51 2.18 7.66
C ILE A 123 -18.99 3.00 8.85
N PRO A 124 -19.73 4.01 9.39
CA PRO A 124 -19.29 4.78 10.56
C PRO A 124 -18.91 3.94 11.79
N SER A 125 -19.65 2.86 12.05
CA SER A 125 -19.42 2.00 13.20
C SER A 125 -18.50 0.82 12.91
N LEU A 126 -18.10 0.61 11.63
CA LEU A 126 -17.36 -0.57 11.17
C LEU A 126 -18.04 -1.88 11.63
N THR A 127 -19.38 -1.91 11.60
CA THR A 127 -20.17 -3.07 12.00
C THR A 127 -20.99 -3.59 10.85
N THR A 128 -20.97 -4.91 10.64
CA THR A 128 -21.90 -5.58 9.72
C THR A 128 -22.93 -6.34 10.54
N ARG A 129 -24.22 -6.12 10.28
CA ARG A 129 -25.34 -6.78 10.96
C ARG A 129 -26.07 -7.71 10.00
N PHE A 130 -26.46 -8.86 10.49
CA PHE A 130 -27.29 -9.83 9.76
C PHE A 130 -28.65 -9.89 10.45
N LEU A 131 -29.71 -9.57 9.70
CA LEU A 131 -31.09 -9.48 10.16
C LEU A 131 -31.92 -10.55 9.44
N ASP A 132 -32.65 -11.38 10.16
CA ASP A 132 -33.58 -12.35 9.57
C ASP A 132 -34.89 -11.64 9.21
N ASP A 133 -35.14 -11.48 7.90
CA ASP A 133 -36.29 -10.75 7.36
C ASP A 133 -37.62 -11.45 7.74
N GLN A 134 -37.61 -12.78 7.84
CA GLN A 134 -38.80 -13.57 8.17
C GLN A 134 -39.16 -13.52 9.65
N ARG A 135 -38.19 -13.17 10.52
CA ARG A 135 -38.39 -12.97 11.96
C ARG A 135 -38.51 -11.48 12.33
N GLY A 136 -39.06 -10.67 11.43
CA GLY A 136 -39.28 -9.24 11.66
C GLY A 136 -37.99 -8.43 11.78
N GLY A 137 -36.92 -8.84 11.08
CA GLY A 137 -35.62 -8.17 11.13
C GLY A 137 -34.81 -8.47 12.39
N GLN A 138 -35.01 -9.63 13.02
CA GLN A 138 -34.27 -10.04 14.20
C GLN A 138 -32.77 -10.15 13.90
N LEU A 139 -31.92 -9.56 14.75
CA LEU A 139 -30.47 -9.68 14.65
C LEU A 139 -30.03 -11.13 14.89
N VAL A 140 -29.44 -11.77 13.87
CA VAL A 140 -28.97 -13.15 13.92
C VAL A 140 -27.45 -13.26 14.00
N ALA A 141 -26.71 -12.26 13.51
CA ALA A 141 -25.27 -12.15 13.68
C ALA A 141 -24.78 -10.70 13.55
N GLU A 142 -23.60 -10.40 14.07
CA GLU A 142 -22.93 -9.09 13.98
C GLU A 142 -21.41 -9.25 13.93
N TYR A 143 -20.76 -8.55 13.00
CA TYR A 143 -19.31 -8.32 13.02
C TYR A 143 -18.99 -6.98 13.68
N LYS A 144 -18.00 -6.98 14.57
CA LYS A 144 -17.45 -5.79 15.22
C LYS A 144 -15.93 -5.71 15.06
N VAL A 145 -15.41 -4.56 14.65
CA VAL A 145 -13.97 -4.29 14.67
C VAL A 145 -13.53 -3.95 16.10
N SER A 146 -12.49 -4.63 16.60
CA SER A 146 -11.90 -4.28 17.89
C SER A 146 -10.85 -3.18 17.73
N LEU A 147 -11.11 -2.00 18.32
CA LEU A 147 -10.21 -0.84 18.33
C LEU A 147 -8.84 -1.12 18.96
N ALA A 148 -8.72 -2.15 19.80
CA ALA A 148 -7.45 -2.55 20.41
C ALA A 148 -6.44 -3.22 19.43
N SER A 149 -6.80 -3.42 18.15
CA SER A 149 -6.00 -4.16 17.16
C SER A 149 -5.24 -3.29 16.15
N VAL A 150 -5.22 -1.96 16.31
CA VAL A 150 -4.62 -1.02 15.34
C VAL A 150 -3.11 -1.23 15.14
N PHE A 151 -2.39 -1.84 16.09
CA PHE A 151 -0.94 -2.05 16.00
C PHE A 151 -0.50 -3.49 15.61
N TRP A 152 -1.39 -4.48 15.63
CA TRP A 152 -1.05 -5.87 15.30
C TRP A 152 -2.29 -6.60 14.74
N ALA A 153 -2.27 -6.97 13.45
CA ALA A 153 -3.29 -7.78 12.74
C ALA A 153 -4.76 -7.48 13.10
N THR A 154 -5.48 -6.76 12.22
CA THR A 154 -6.91 -6.44 12.38
C THR A 154 -7.72 -7.62 12.92
N LYS A 155 -8.27 -7.47 14.13
CA LYS A 155 -9.07 -8.47 14.84
C LYS A 155 -10.54 -8.10 14.74
N TYR A 156 -11.33 -8.94 14.09
CA TYR A 156 -12.79 -8.82 14.08
C TYR A 156 -13.40 -9.78 15.10
N SER A 157 -14.50 -9.39 15.73
CA SER A 157 -15.34 -10.27 16.54
C SER A 157 -16.61 -10.58 15.76
N LEU A 158 -16.86 -11.86 15.51
CA LEU A 158 -18.11 -12.36 14.94
C LEU A 158 -18.98 -12.87 16.08
N GLN A 159 -20.12 -12.22 16.29
CA GLN A 159 -21.11 -12.57 17.31
C GLN A 159 -22.34 -13.14 16.60
N ILE A 160 -22.71 -14.39 16.89
CA ILE A 160 -23.88 -15.06 16.32
C ILE A 160 -24.92 -15.23 17.42
N PHE A 161 -26.12 -14.72 17.17
CA PHE A 161 -27.26 -14.72 18.10
C PHE A 161 -28.28 -15.82 17.78
N SER A 162 -28.25 -16.37 16.56
CA SER A 162 -29.12 -17.49 16.16
C SER A 162 -28.54 -18.85 16.60
N SER A 163 -29.38 -19.71 17.17
CA SER A 163 -29.05 -21.12 17.48
C SER A 163 -29.31 -22.06 16.30
N ASP A 164 -30.10 -21.64 15.32
CA ASP A 164 -30.65 -22.51 14.27
C ASP A 164 -30.04 -22.30 12.87
N LEU A 165 -29.23 -21.25 12.69
CA LEU A 165 -28.49 -20.99 11.45
C LEU A 165 -27.03 -21.46 11.56
N PRO A 166 -26.47 -22.07 10.49
CA PRO A 166 -25.10 -22.56 10.50
C PRO A 166 -24.09 -21.42 10.43
N ASP A 167 -22.97 -21.56 11.15
CA ASP A 167 -21.94 -20.50 11.24
C ASP A 167 -21.33 -20.15 9.89
N ALA A 168 -21.22 -21.14 9.00
CA ALA A 168 -20.71 -20.97 7.65
C ALA A 168 -21.44 -19.86 6.87
N LEU A 169 -22.71 -19.61 7.17
CA LEU A 169 -23.54 -18.61 6.53
C LEU A 169 -23.03 -17.18 6.78
N PHE A 170 -22.52 -16.92 7.99
CA PHE A 170 -22.04 -15.60 8.39
C PHE A 170 -20.55 -15.40 8.10
N ILE A 171 -19.81 -16.49 7.87
CA ILE A 171 -18.36 -16.46 7.63
C ILE A 171 -18.02 -16.06 6.19
N PHE A 172 -18.90 -16.28 5.22
CA PHE A 172 -18.61 -15.99 3.80
C PHE A 172 -18.59 -14.49 3.42
N ASP A 173 -18.75 -13.59 4.39
CA ASP A 173 -18.96 -12.15 4.17
C ASP A 173 -17.77 -11.24 4.57
N GLU A 174 -16.59 -11.46 4.01
CA GLU A 174 -15.51 -10.46 4.14
C GLU A 174 -14.83 -10.20 2.79
N LYS A 175 -15.47 -9.38 1.94
CA LYS A 175 -14.92 -9.01 0.61
C LYS A 175 -14.49 -7.56 0.44
N GLU A 176 -14.78 -6.66 1.37
CA GLU A 176 -14.44 -5.26 1.20
C GLU A 176 -13.24 -4.83 2.04
N ASN A 177 -12.05 -5.19 1.56
CA ASN A 177 -10.83 -4.40 1.79
C ASN A 177 -9.70 -4.64 0.76
N ILE A 178 -10.00 -5.25 -0.40
CA ILE A 178 -8.95 -5.70 -1.34
C ILE A 178 -9.03 -5.02 -2.72
N PHE A 179 -10.01 -4.15 -2.96
CA PHE A 179 -10.19 -3.53 -4.29
C PHE A 179 -9.39 -2.23 -4.54
N LEU A 180 -8.78 -1.62 -3.53
CA LEU A 180 -8.08 -0.33 -3.68
C LEU A 180 -6.55 -0.40 -3.63
N LEU A 181 -5.95 -1.60 -3.61
CA LEU A 181 -4.49 -1.75 -3.66
C LEU A 181 -3.88 -1.56 -5.06
N SER A 182 -4.64 -1.07 -6.04
CA SER A 182 -4.04 -0.66 -7.32
C SER A 182 -3.25 0.63 -7.11
N ARG A 183 -1.91 0.49 -7.17
CA ARG A 183 -0.85 1.49 -6.99
C ARG A 183 -0.94 2.66 -8.00
N ASN A 184 -2.00 3.44 -7.95
CA ASN A 184 -2.11 4.68 -8.70
C ASN A 184 -2.14 5.83 -7.69
N MET A 185 -1.64 7.00 -8.10
CA MET A 185 -1.74 8.22 -7.28
C MET A 185 -3.21 8.51 -6.98
N PRO A 186 -3.63 8.51 -5.70
CA PRO A 186 -4.98 8.85 -5.33
C PRO A 186 -5.14 10.36 -5.30
N THR A 187 -6.21 10.85 -5.93
CA THR A 187 -6.55 12.27 -5.98
C THR A 187 -7.88 12.49 -5.27
N ILE A 188 -7.94 13.41 -4.31
CA ILE A 188 -9.22 13.91 -3.77
C ILE A 188 -9.55 15.23 -4.45
N LEU A 189 -10.75 15.32 -5.03
CA LEU A 189 -11.37 16.59 -5.34
C LEU A 189 -12.13 17.07 -4.11
N LEU A 190 -11.66 18.15 -3.50
CA LEU A 190 -12.27 18.76 -2.33
C LEU A 190 -12.99 20.03 -2.79
N ILE A 191 -14.32 20.00 -2.86
CA ILE A 191 -15.13 21.08 -3.43
C ILE A 191 -15.85 21.86 -2.34
N ASP A 192 -15.62 23.16 -2.34
CA ASP A 192 -16.30 24.15 -1.50
C ASP A 192 -17.77 24.29 -1.93
N CYS A 193 -18.65 24.15 -0.97
CA CYS A 193 -20.10 24.29 -1.08
C CYS A 193 -20.64 25.35 -0.10
N SER A 194 -19.79 26.26 0.38
CA SER A 194 -20.18 27.35 1.30
C SER A 194 -21.10 28.38 0.63
N LEU A 195 -21.69 29.27 1.43
CA LEU A 195 -22.51 30.38 0.95
C LEU A 195 -21.79 31.27 -0.07
N GLY A 196 -20.47 31.45 0.05
CA GLY A 196 -19.66 32.21 -0.91
C GLY A 196 -19.75 31.66 -2.34
N MET A 197 -19.97 30.36 -2.49
CA MET A 197 -20.10 29.66 -3.77
C MET A 197 -21.47 29.83 -4.44
N ALA A 198 -22.42 30.52 -3.79
CA ALA A 198 -23.72 30.89 -4.35
C ALA A 198 -23.68 32.24 -5.11
N GLU A 199 -22.59 33.00 -5.03
CA GLU A 199 -22.43 34.27 -5.75
C GLU A 199 -22.49 34.05 -7.28
N ARG A 200 -23.14 34.98 -7.99
CA ARG A 200 -23.41 34.89 -9.42
C ARG A 200 -22.44 35.72 -10.26
N PHE A 201 -22.07 35.17 -11.40
CA PHE A 201 -21.19 35.77 -12.41
C PHE A 201 -21.88 35.75 -13.77
N SER A 202 -21.53 36.71 -14.62
CA SER A 202 -21.91 36.66 -16.02
C SER A 202 -21.01 35.64 -16.73
N PHE A 203 -21.59 34.75 -17.52
CA PHE A 203 -20.90 33.69 -18.22
C PHE A 203 -21.24 33.78 -19.70
N VAL A 204 -20.21 33.93 -20.53
CA VAL A 204 -20.37 34.12 -21.96
C VAL A 204 -20.10 32.79 -22.67
N VAL A 205 -21.13 32.28 -23.35
CA VAL A 205 -21.04 31.10 -24.22
C VAL A 205 -20.98 31.56 -25.66
N LYS A 206 -19.88 31.25 -26.35
CA LYS A 206 -19.80 31.34 -27.81
C LYS A 206 -20.49 30.13 -28.42
N GLN A 207 -21.58 30.34 -29.15
CA GLN A 207 -22.23 29.29 -29.93
C GLN A 207 -21.54 29.13 -31.29
N GLU A 208 -21.76 27.99 -31.97
CA GLU A 208 -21.17 27.66 -33.28
C GLU A 208 -21.43 28.71 -34.37
N ASN A 209 -22.43 29.58 -34.19
CA ASN A 209 -22.78 30.67 -35.11
C ASN A 209 -22.12 32.03 -34.78
N ASN A 210 -21.10 32.08 -33.91
CA ASN A 210 -20.49 33.32 -33.40
C ASN A 210 -21.46 34.28 -32.65
N MET A 211 -22.65 33.82 -32.28
CA MET A 211 -23.51 34.54 -31.34
C MET A 211 -23.05 34.28 -29.90
N GLU A 212 -22.80 35.36 -29.16
CA GLU A 212 -22.46 35.32 -27.73
C GLU A 212 -23.73 35.41 -26.89
N THR A 213 -23.95 34.39 -26.05
CA THR A 213 -25.05 34.43 -25.07
C THR A 213 -24.44 34.63 -23.68
N THR A 214 -24.88 35.68 -22.98
CA THR A 214 -24.49 35.92 -21.59
C THR A 214 -25.54 35.35 -20.65
N MET A 215 -25.12 34.48 -19.73
CA MET A 215 -25.99 33.88 -18.71
C MET A 215 -25.44 34.16 -17.31
N ASN A 216 -26.30 34.36 -16.33
CA ASN A 216 -25.86 34.44 -14.94
C ASN A 216 -25.71 33.02 -14.37
N ILE A 217 -24.50 32.68 -13.94
CA ILE A 217 -24.14 31.37 -13.38
C ILE A 217 -23.57 31.54 -11.98
N GLU A 218 -23.82 30.58 -11.10
CA GLU A 218 -23.25 30.58 -9.76
C GLU A 218 -21.82 30.00 -9.78
N LYS A 219 -20.97 30.45 -8.85
CA LYS A 219 -19.59 29.95 -8.66
C LYS A 219 -19.50 28.43 -8.61
N ARG A 220 -20.40 27.76 -7.88
CA ARG A 220 -20.47 26.28 -7.82
C ARG A 220 -20.71 25.64 -9.20
N SER A 221 -21.52 26.26 -10.05
CA SER A 221 -21.80 25.75 -11.38
C SER A 221 -20.61 25.97 -12.33
N LEU A 222 -19.78 26.99 -12.09
CA LEU A 222 -18.48 27.13 -12.76
C LEU A 222 -17.50 26.02 -12.34
N VAL A 223 -17.43 25.72 -11.04
CA VAL A 223 -16.63 24.58 -10.55
C VAL A 223 -17.12 23.27 -11.15
N ALA A 224 -18.43 23.06 -11.27
CA ALA A 224 -18.99 21.90 -11.93
C ALA A 224 -18.52 21.75 -13.38
N LYS A 225 -18.55 22.85 -14.15
CA LYS A 225 -18.01 22.88 -15.52
C LYS A 225 -16.51 22.62 -15.57
N LEU A 226 -15.74 23.14 -14.60
CA LEU A 226 -14.30 22.92 -14.53
C LEU A 226 -13.97 21.45 -14.25
N VAL A 227 -14.65 20.83 -13.28
CA VAL A 227 -14.49 19.40 -12.97
C VAL A 227 -14.97 18.55 -14.14
N GLU A 228 -16.09 18.87 -14.77
CA GLU A 228 -16.55 18.18 -15.97
C GLU A 228 -15.51 18.26 -17.09
N SER A 229 -14.96 19.43 -17.36
CA SER A 229 -13.89 19.62 -18.36
C SER A 229 -12.58 18.94 -17.97
N LEU A 230 -12.28 18.82 -16.67
CA LEU A 230 -11.11 18.10 -16.17
C LEU A 230 -11.26 16.60 -16.41
N MET A 231 -12.47 16.06 -16.22
CA MET A 231 -12.79 14.64 -16.35
C MET A 231 -13.03 14.20 -17.79
N THR A 232 -13.68 15.05 -18.59
CA THR A 232 -13.83 14.88 -20.03
C THR A 232 -12.48 15.09 -20.73
N ASN A 233 -12.23 14.36 -21.81
CA ASN A 233 -10.93 14.39 -22.51
C ASN A 233 -9.72 14.01 -21.63
N THR A 234 -9.91 13.13 -20.63
CA THR A 234 -8.79 12.54 -19.90
C THR A 234 -8.03 11.58 -20.83
N SER A 235 -6.78 11.93 -21.13
CA SER A 235 -5.87 11.12 -21.93
C SER A 235 -5.64 9.75 -21.25
N SER A 236 -5.10 8.76 -21.98
CA SER A 236 -4.83 7.43 -21.43
C SER A 236 -4.03 7.35 -20.08
N PRO A 237 -3.15 8.30 -19.70
CA PRO A 237 -2.45 8.28 -18.39
C PRO A 237 -3.36 8.52 -17.19
N THR A 238 -4.22 9.55 -17.23
CA THR A 238 -5.05 9.95 -16.07
C THR A 238 -6.19 8.97 -15.80
N LYS A 239 -6.55 8.10 -16.76
CA LYS A 239 -7.46 6.97 -16.54
C LYS A 239 -6.96 5.96 -15.51
N LEU A 240 -5.66 6.01 -15.18
CA LEU A 240 -5.11 5.18 -14.12
C LEU A 240 -5.32 5.81 -12.75
N GLU A 241 -5.48 7.13 -12.61
CA GLU A 241 -5.72 7.76 -11.30
C GLU A 241 -7.04 7.29 -10.69
N THR A 242 -7.03 7.13 -9.38
CA THR A 242 -8.25 6.89 -8.59
C THR A 242 -8.64 8.19 -7.94
N ILE A 243 -9.84 8.66 -8.24
CA ILE A 243 -10.32 9.97 -7.82
C ILE A 243 -11.48 9.77 -6.84
N ALA A 244 -11.47 10.51 -5.74
CA ALA A 244 -12.61 10.65 -4.84
C ALA A 244 -13.14 12.08 -4.88
N LEU A 245 -14.44 12.24 -4.61
CA LEU A 245 -15.12 13.54 -4.54
C LEU A 245 -15.62 13.76 -3.11
N VAL A 246 -15.15 14.84 -2.49
CA VAL A 246 -15.53 15.27 -1.14
C VAL A 246 -16.04 16.70 -1.23
N LEU A 247 -17.24 16.93 -0.69
CA LEU A 247 -17.81 18.26 -0.54
C LEU A 247 -17.57 18.76 0.88
N PHE A 248 -17.34 20.05 1.03
CA PHE A 248 -17.20 20.68 2.33
C PHE A 248 -17.80 22.08 2.34
N ALA A 249 -18.22 22.54 3.51
CA ALA A 249 -18.35 23.95 3.82
C ALA A 249 -17.78 24.16 5.22
N GLY A 250 -18.56 23.87 6.26
CA GLY A 250 -18.19 24.03 7.67
C GLY A 250 -17.69 22.75 8.33
N HIS A 251 -17.29 22.84 9.60
CA HIS A 251 -16.70 21.73 10.36
C HIS A 251 -17.56 20.45 10.34
N ASP A 252 -18.89 20.59 10.43
CA ASP A 252 -19.82 19.46 10.48
C ASP A 252 -20.43 19.08 9.11
N THR A 253 -20.02 19.75 8.03
CA THR A 253 -20.62 19.57 6.69
C THR A 253 -19.61 19.05 5.66
N ILE A 254 -18.78 18.10 6.07
CA ILE A 254 -17.90 17.35 5.18
C ILE A 254 -18.59 16.06 4.73
N LYS A 255 -18.78 15.88 3.42
CA LYS A 255 -19.48 14.73 2.84
C LYS A 255 -18.68 14.10 1.72
N ILE A 256 -18.37 12.82 1.85
CA ILE A 256 -17.86 12.02 0.73
C ILE A 256 -19.04 11.73 -0.20
N VAL A 257 -18.99 12.25 -1.42
CA VAL A 257 -20.03 12.01 -2.44
C VAL A 257 -19.66 10.82 -3.31
N GLN A 258 -18.37 10.69 -3.64
CA GLN A 258 -17.87 9.57 -4.41
C GLN A 258 -16.58 9.05 -3.77
N HIS A 259 -16.57 7.77 -3.39
CA HIS A 259 -15.35 7.09 -2.97
C HIS A 259 -14.40 6.87 -4.17
N PHE A 260 -13.12 6.59 -3.88
CA PHE A 260 -12.07 6.43 -4.88
C PHE A 260 -12.50 5.50 -6.02
N THR A 261 -12.65 6.09 -7.20
CA THR A 261 -13.11 5.41 -8.42
C THR A 261 -12.25 5.79 -9.61
N LYS A 262 -12.27 4.94 -10.64
CA LYS A 262 -11.71 5.26 -11.97
C LYS A 262 -12.79 5.70 -12.95
N ASN A 263 -14.07 5.57 -12.56
CA ASN A 263 -15.18 5.96 -13.39
C ASN A 263 -15.42 7.46 -13.25
N THR A 264 -14.98 8.23 -14.24
CA THR A 264 -15.14 9.68 -14.29
C THR A 264 -16.60 10.09 -14.47
N ASP A 265 -17.44 9.24 -15.07
CA ASP A 265 -18.83 9.58 -15.38
C ASP A 265 -19.68 9.74 -14.11
N ASP A 266 -19.40 8.94 -13.07
CA ASP A 266 -20.09 9.03 -11.78
C ASP A 266 -19.72 10.31 -11.04
N ILE A 267 -18.45 10.74 -11.16
CA ILE A 267 -17.98 12.02 -10.64
C ILE A 267 -18.68 13.16 -11.36
N ILE A 268 -18.71 13.15 -12.70
CA ILE A 268 -19.38 14.20 -13.49
C ILE A 268 -20.85 14.35 -13.08
N LYS A 269 -21.61 13.24 -13.00
CA LYS A 269 -23.01 13.24 -12.56
C LYS A 269 -23.18 13.82 -11.14
N SER A 270 -22.24 13.54 -10.26
CA SER A 270 -22.29 13.98 -8.87
C SER A 270 -22.08 15.49 -8.70
N VAL A 271 -21.31 16.12 -9.59
CA VAL A 271 -20.99 17.56 -9.51
C VAL A 271 -22.04 18.42 -10.25
N GLN A 272 -22.92 17.85 -11.06
CA GLN A 272 -23.97 18.61 -11.75
C GLN A 272 -24.97 19.30 -10.78
N ASN A 273 -25.15 18.75 -9.57
CA ASN A 273 -26.10 19.26 -8.57
C ASN A 273 -25.41 19.52 -7.23
N LEU A 274 -24.46 20.47 -7.19
CA LEU A 274 -23.76 20.82 -5.95
C LEU A 274 -24.70 21.53 -4.95
N PRO A 275 -24.83 21.01 -3.71
CA PRO A 275 -25.58 21.67 -2.65
C PRO A 275 -24.90 22.96 -2.19
N ILE A 276 -25.64 23.80 -1.46
CA ILE A 276 -25.10 24.91 -0.67
C ILE A 276 -25.26 24.54 0.80
N PHE A 277 -24.20 24.77 1.57
CA PHE A 277 -24.12 24.58 3.01
C PHE A 277 -23.71 25.91 3.68
N GLY A 278 -23.46 25.88 4.99
CA GLY A 278 -23.13 27.04 5.81
C GLY A 278 -21.70 27.58 5.60
N ASP A 279 -21.08 28.04 6.69
CA ASP A 279 -19.82 28.77 6.65
C ASP A 279 -18.62 27.90 6.28
N LEU A 280 -17.56 28.53 5.77
CA LEU A 280 -16.35 27.85 5.27
C LEU A 280 -15.39 27.49 6.43
N SER A 281 -14.93 26.25 6.46
CA SER A 281 -13.90 25.72 7.37
C SER A 281 -12.91 24.88 6.57
N LEU A 282 -11.97 25.55 5.90
CA LEU A 282 -11.03 24.91 5.00
C LEU A 282 -10.06 23.95 5.71
N LYS A 283 -9.59 24.32 6.91
CA LYS A 283 -8.64 23.52 7.69
C LYS A 283 -9.19 22.13 8.03
N SER A 284 -10.39 22.08 8.61
CA SER A 284 -11.07 20.82 8.97
C SER A 284 -11.29 19.91 7.76
N ALA A 285 -11.58 20.51 6.59
CA ALA A 285 -11.77 19.78 5.34
C ALA A 285 -10.46 19.16 4.83
N ILE A 286 -9.34 19.90 4.92
CA ILE A 286 -8.01 19.40 4.56
C ILE A 286 -7.56 18.29 5.52
N ASP A 287 -7.72 18.48 6.83
CA ASP A 287 -7.38 17.47 7.84
C ASP A 287 -8.18 16.17 7.63
N PHE A 288 -9.48 16.31 7.33
CA PHE A 288 -10.32 15.18 6.95
C PHE A 288 -9.81 14.47 5.68
N ALA A 289 -9.54 15.23 4.61
CA ALA A 289 -9.09 14.67 3.34
C ALA A 289 -7.74 13.93 3.49
N LYS A 290 -6.80 14.50 4.24
CA LYS A 290 -5.51 13.87 4.57
C LYS A 290 -5.70 12.59 5.37
N LYS A 291 -6.54 12.62 6.42
CA LYS A 291 -6.85 11.45 7.24
C LYS A 291 -7.51 10.36 6.39
N TYR A 292 -8.42 10.73 5.50
CA TYR A 292 -9.11 9.80 4.61
C TYR A 292 -8.15 9.14 3.62
N LEU A 293 -7.24 9.89 3.01
CA LEU A 293 -6.16 9.36 2.17
C LEU A 293 -5.23 8.42 2.96
N THR A 294 -4.75 8.86 4.12
CA THR A 294 -3.82 8.10 4.96
C THR A 294 -4.44 6.80 5.46
N THR A 295 -5.72 6.81 5.84
CA THR A 295 -6.45 5.62 6.28
C THR A 295 -6.68 4.65 5.12
N THR A 296 -6.93 5.16 3.92
CA THR A 296 -7.25 4.33 2.74
C THR A 296 -6.00 3.75 2.07
N PHE A 297 -4.92 4.53 1.96
CA PHE A 297 -3.74 4.18 1.16
C PHE A 297 -2.42 4.13 1.94
N GLY A 298 -2.41 4.53 3.22
CA GLY A 298 -1.21 4.65 4.05
C GLY A 298 -0.42 5.93 3.78
N ALA A 299 0.49 6.29 4.69
CA ALA A 299 1.29 7.52 4.64
C ALA A 299 2.53 7.45 3.71
N GLN A 300 2.77 6.34 3.03
CA GLN A 300 4.01 6.09 2.27
C GLN A 300 3.89 6.38 0.76
N ARG A 301 2.76 6.95 0.31
CA ARG A 301 2.46 7.15 -1.12
C ARG A 301 2.28 8.63 -1.40
N SER A 302 2.73 9.08 -2.56
CA SER A 302 2.35 10.40 -3.09
C SER A 302 0.82 10.46 -3.25
N GLN A 303 0.21 11.44 -2.59
CA GLN A 303 -1.22 11.68 -2.55
C GLN A 303 -1.48 13.12 -3.00
N LYS A 304 -2.56 13.35 -3.74
CA LYS A 304 -2.91 14.68 -4.23
C LYS A 304 -4.27 15.12 -3.72
N ILE A 305 -4.37 16.36 -3.25
CA ILE A 305 -5.63 17.01 -2.92
C ILE A 305 -5.78 18.22 -3.82
N LEU A 306 -6.86 18.27 -4.60
CA LEU A 306 -7.22 19.41 -5.44
C LEU A 306 -8.43 20.11 -4.80
N VAL A 307 -8.20 21.31 -4.26
CA VAL A 307 -9.21 22.08 -3.53
C VAL A 307 -9.83 23.11 -4.45
N PHE A 308 -11.15 23.08 -4.62
CA PHE A 308 -11.91 24.07 -5.39
C PHE A 308 -12.62 25.00 -4.41
N THR A 309 -12.30 26.28 -4.44
CA THR A 309 -12.87 27.29 -3.53
C THR A 309 -12.88 28.67 -4.20
N ASP A 310 -13.54 29.65 -3.60
CA ASP A 310 -13.44 31.04 -4.03
C ASP A 310 -12.38 31.86 -3.28
N SER A 311 -11.62 31.22 -2.38
CA SER A 311 -10.57 31.79 -1.51
C SER A 311 -11.05 32.81 -0.48
N SER A 312 -12.37 33.06 -0.37
CA SER A 312 -12.91 34.04 0.57
C SER A 312 -13.08 33.44 1.97
N HIS A 313 -11.97 33.29 2.70
CA HIS A 313 -12.04 32.92 4.11
C HIS A 313 -12.43 34.16 4.93
N ARG A 314 -13.72 34.26 5.30
CA ARG A 314 -14.21 35.12 6.37
C ARG A 314 -14.28 34.27 7.63
N GLU A 315 -13.23 34.26 8.43
CA GLU A 315 -13.42 33.86 9.83
C GLU A 315 -13.99 35.06 10.57
N ASP A 316 -15.17 34.88 11.15
CA ASP A 316 -15.67 35.74 12.22
C ASP A 316 -14.81 35.47 13.45
N ASP A 317 -13.67 36.15 13.56
CA ASP A 317 -12.98 36.30 14.84
C ASP A 317 -13.78 37.31 15.69
N PRO A 318 -14.38 36.92 16.83
CA PRO A 318 -15.13 37.84 17.68
C PRO A 318 -14.23 38.80 18.50
N ILE A 319 -12.96 38.95 18.14
CA ILE A 319 -12.01 39.84 18.81
C ILE A 319 -11.17 40.54 17.74
N HIS A 320 -11.75 41.46 16.99
CA HIS A 320 -11.08 42.68 16.48
C HIS A 320 -11.98 43.57 15.60
N GLU A 321 -13.31 43.57 15.80
CA GLU A 321 -14.15 44.69 15.35
C GLU A 321 -14.01 45.86 16.31
N ASN A 322 -12.86 46.53 16.22
CA ASN A 322 -12.67 47.97 16.41
C ASN A 322 -11.16 48.18 16.35
N THR A 323 -10.73 49.17 15.56
CA THR A 323 -9.35 49.66 15.41
C THR A 323 -8.52 49.12 14.23
N TYR A 324 -9.01 49.18 12.99
CA TYR A 324 -8.09 49.26 11.84
C TYR A 324 -8.58 50.26 10.79
N ASN A 325 -8.33 51.54 11.07
CA ASN A 325 -8.36 52.61 10.08
C ASN A 325 -7.01 52.68 9.34
N ASN A 326 -7.00 52.29 8.06
CA ASN A 326 -6.28 52.86 6.91
C ASN A 326 -4.80 53.33 6.99
N LYS A 327 -4.02 53.00 8.03
CA LYS A 327 -2.58 53.38 8.09
C LYS A 327 -1.60 52.26 8.38
N HIS A 328 -2.05 51.10 8.88
CA HIS A 328 -1.14 49.97 9.16
C HIS A 328 -0.88 49.04 7.96
N ASP A 329 -1.73 49.06 6.94
CA ASP A 329 -1.59 48.20 5.76
C ASP A 329 -0.32 48.51 4.95
N GLN A 330 0.20 49.74 5.00
CA GLN A 330 1.41 50.08 4.26
C GLN A 330 2.69 49.55 4.95
N MET A 331 2.72 49.48 6.28
CA MET A 331 3.92 49.09 7.05
C MET A 331 4.12 47.58 7.11
N ASP A 332 3.04 46.79 7.24
CA ASP A 332 3.14 45.31 7.24
C ASP A 332 3.39 44.74 5.83
N ILE A 333 2.94 45.44 4.79
CA ILE A 333 3.26 45.09 3.41
C ILE A 333 4.73 45.37 3.10
N ASP A 334 5.33 46.44 3.63
CA ASP A 334 6.74 46.77 3.38
C ASP A 334 7.72 45.89 4.19
N LEU A 335 7.33 45.43 5.39
CA LEU A 335 8.09 44.42 6.14
C LEU A 335 8.06 43.02 5.48
N ARG A 336 6.99 42.68 4.73
CA ARG A 336 6.87 41.40 4.00
C ARG A 336 7.39 41.46 2.56
N LYS A 337 7.49 42.64 1.95
CA LYS A 337 8.19 42.83 0.65
C LYS A 337 9.71 42.71 0.77
N GLN A 338 10.29 42.88 1.96
CA GLN A 338 11.71 42.61 2.16
C GLN A 338 12.04 41.11 2.13
N THR A 339 11.09 40.23 2.47
CA THR A 339 11.24 38.77 2.37
C THR A 339 11.05 38.21 0.96
N THR A 340 10.42 38.95 0.03
CA THR A 340 10.15 38.43 -1.33
C THR A 340 11.38 38.34 -2.25
N ASN A 341 12.53 38.91 -1.86
CA ASN A 341 13.77 38.75 -2.62
C ASN A 341 14.58 37.49 -2.24
N ASP A 342 14.30 36.87 -1.09
CA ASP A 342 14.99 35.65 -0.63
C ASP A 342 14.16 34.36 -0.90
N GLU A 343 12.94 34.49 -1.42
CA GLU A 343 11.98 33.38 -1.60
C GLU A 343 12.14 32.57 -2.90
N GLN A 344 13.14 32.87 -3.74
CA GLN A 344 13.50 31.98 -4.85
C GLN A 344 14.38 30.77 -4.43
N GLU A 345 14.89 30.73 -3.20
CA GLU A 345 15.80 29.65 -2.76
C GLU A 345 15.36 28.84 -1.53
N LYS A 346 14.19 29.08 -0.95
CA LYS A 346 13.66 28.27 0.16
C LYS A 346 12.28 27.71 -0.10
N THR A 347 12.16 26.85 -1.11
CA THR A 347 11.22 25.73 -1.00
C THR A 347 11.74 24.81 0.11
N THR A 348 11.33 25.07 1.35
CA THR A 348 11.43 24.06 2.40
C THR A 348 10.69 22.83 1.90
N LEU A 349 11.45 21.84 1.44
CA LEU A 349 10.97 20.55 1.00
C LEU A 349 10.38 19.83 2.22
N SER A 350 9.18 20.23 2.61
CA SER A 350 8.34 19.47 3.53
C SER A 350 8.12 18.14 2.82
N ASN A 351 8.76 17.08 3.32
CA ASN A 351 8.61 15.72 2.80
C ASN A 351 7.26 15.13 3.23
N SER A 352 6.18 15.91 3.14
CA SER A 352 4.83 15.36 3.25
C SER A 352 4.55 14.53 1.99
N PRO A 353 4.01 13.31 2.14
CA PRO A 353 3.53 12.51 1.02
C PRO A 353 2.29 13.11 0.35
N THR A 354 1.65 14.11 0.96
CA THR A 354 0.39 14.72 0.51
C THR A 354 0.65 16.13 -0.02
N ASP A 355 0.42 16.30 -1.33
CA ASP A 355 0.48 17.57 -2.03
C ASP A 355 -0.91 18.19 -2.17
N ILE A 356 -1.02 19.48 -1.87
CA ILE A 356 -2.25 20.25 -2.02
C ILE A 356 -2.09 21.26 -3.15
N SER A 357 -3.05 21.24 -4.08
CA SER A 357 -3.21 22.28 -5.08
C SER A 357 -4.56 22.98 -4.91
N TYR A 358 -4.58 24.29 -5.04
CA TYR A 358 -5.80 25.10 -4.93
C TYR A 358 -6.26 25.60 -6.30
N VAL A 359 -7.53 25.47 -6.61
CA VAL A 359 -8.20 25.98 -7.80
C VAL A 359 -9.21 27.03 -7.35
N CYS A 360 -8.81 28.29 -7.44
CA CYS A 360 -9.60 29.42 -7.01
C CYS A 360 -10.44 30.00 -8.15
N ILE A 361 -11.68 30.40 -7.90
CA ILE A 361 -12.49 31.06 -8.95
C ILE A 361 -11.93 32.45 -9.27
N ARG A 362 -11.47 33.16 -8.24
CA ARG A 362 -10.79 34.45 -8.37
C ARG A 362 -9.36 34.32 -7.89
N GLN A 363 -8.45 35.09 -8.48
CA GLN A 363 -7.08 35.18 -8.02
C GLN A 363 -7.07 35.64 -6.55
N PRO A 364 -6.49 34.85 -5.64
CA PRO A 364 -6.42 35.21 -4.23
C PRO A 364 -5.53 36.44 -4.03
N SER A 365 -5.84 37.24 -3.01
CA SER A 365 -4.94 38.31 -2.58
C SER A 365 -3.63 37.76 -2.02
N SER A 366 -2.62 38.62 -1.82
CA SER A 366 -1.39 38.21 -1.12
C SER A 366 -1.69 37.66 0.28
N ILE A 367 -2.67 38.24 0.97
CA ILE A 367 -3.12 37.80 2.30
C ILE A 367 -3.80 36.43 2.21
N ASP A 368 -4.71 36.24 1.26
CA ASP A 368 -5.40 34.96 1.10
C ASP A 368 -4.42 33.85 0.70
N ARG A 369 -3.43 34.16 -0.15
CA ARG A 369 -2.38 33.21 -0.52
C ARG A 369 -1.54 32.78 0.68
N ALA A 370 -1.13 33.73 1.53
CA ALA A 370 -0.40 33.42 2.76
C ALA A 370 -1.23 32.52 3.68
N ARG A 371 -2.52 32.83 3.87
CA ARG A 371 -3.45 32.01 4.68
C ARG A 371 -3.60 30.58 4.14
N LEU A 372 -3.72 30.41 2.82
CA LEU A 372 -3.77 29.07 2.22
C LEU A 372 -2.47 28.28 2.46
N GLY A 373 -1.33 28.97 2.43
CA GLY A 373 -0.02 28.41 2.80
C GLY A 373 0.00 27.96 4.26
N ASP A 374 -0.36 28.84 5.19
CA ASP A 374 -0.40 28.57 6.63
C ASP A 374 -1.32 27.40 6.96
N ILE A 375 -2.52 27.34 6.38
CA ILE A 375 -3.47 26.24 6.56
C ILE A 375 -2.87 24.92 6.05
N THR A 376 -2.20 24.95 4.90
CA THR A 376 -1.54 23.77 4.32
C THR A 376 -0.42 23.25 5.21
N GLU A 377 0.40 24.17 5.75
CA GLU A 377 1.51 23.85 6.65
C GLU A 377 1.02 23.32 8.00
N GLN A 378 -0.02 23.94 8.57
CA GLN A 378 -0.66 23.47 9.81
C GLN A 378 -1.23 22.05 9.66
N ALA A 379 -1.79 21.73 8.49
CA ALA A 379 -2.24 20.38 8.14
C ALA A 379 -1.07 19.40 7.85
N GLN A 380 0.19 19.86 7.95
CA GLN A 380 1.41 19.11 7.63
C GLN A 380 1.37 18.53 6.22
N CYS A 381 0.91 19.33 5.26
CA CYS A 381 0.88 19.00 3.84
C CYS A 381 1.84 19.91 3.06
N SER A 382 2.15 19.54 1.82
CA SER A 382 3.00 20.36 0.94
C SER A 382 2.15 21.21 0.02
N PHE A 383 2.37 22.52 0.04
CA PHE A 383 1.71 23.44 -0.90
C PHE A 383 2.34 23.29 -2.28
N SER A 384 1.59 22.72 -3.23
CA SER A 384 2.11 22.42 -4.56
C SER A 384 1.91 23.57 -5.53
N LYS A 385 0.67 24.00 -5.75
CA LYS A 385 0.36 25.03 -6.76
C LYS A 385 -0.99 25.71 -6.53
N LEU A 386 -1.12 26.91 -7.06
CA LEU A 386 -2.32 27.73 -7.03
C LEU A 386 -2.75 28.05 -8.46
N TYR A 387 -3.99 27.72 -8.80
CA TYR A 387 -4.63 28.01 -10.08
C TYR A 387 -5.78 28.98 -9.87
N TRP A 388 -6.07 29.83 -10.86
CA TRP A 388 -7.24 30.71 -10.80
C TRP A 388 -7.88 30.97 -12.15
N LEU A 389 -9.20 31.13 -12.14
CA LEU A 389 -10.00 31.46 -13.33
C LEU A 389 -9.89 32.95 -13.69
N ILE A 390 -10.22 33.85 -12.75
CA ILE A 390 -10.31 35.31 -12.96
C ILE A 390 -9.10 36.02 -12.33
N ASN A 391 -8.44 36.89 -13.08
CA ASN A 391 -7.34 37.73 -12.57
C ASN A 391 -7.90 38.96 -11.83
N ARG A 392 -7.34 39.32 -10.67
CA ARG A 392 -7.83 40.44 -9.85
C ARG A 392 -7.53 41.81 -10.47
N ASP A 393 -6.47 41.91 -11.26
CA ASP A 393 -5.89 43.19 -11.67
C ASP A 393 -6.28 43.64 -13.10
N LYS A 394 -6.90 42.77 -13.90
CA LYS A 394 -7.10 43.03 -15.34
C LYS A 394 -8.53 43.22 -15.82
N GLU A 395 -9.56 42.95 -15.03
CA GLU A 395 -10.95 43.09 -15.51
C GLU A 395 -11.92 43.48 -14.39
N ASN A 396 -12.54 44.66 -14.51
CA ASN A 396 -13.84 44.97 -13.88
C ASN A 396 -14.97 44.09 -14.47
N ASN A 397 -14.67 43.26 -15.47
CA ASN A 397 -15.64 42.40 -16.13
C ASN A 397 -15.81 41.08 -15.36
N ILE A 398 -17.03 40.90 -14.87
CA ILE A 398 -17.54 39.72 -14.15
C ILE A 398 -17.74 38.53 -15.13
N THR A 399 -17.20 38.61 -16.36
CA THR A 399 -17.47 37.68 -17.45
C THR A 399 -16.47 36.52 -17.48
N VAL A 400 -16.94 35.31 -17.21
CA VAL A 400 -16.15 34.08 -17.39
C VAL A 400 -16.48 33.46 -18.74
N THR A 401 -15.45 33.04 -19.49
CA THR A 401 -15.60 32.38 -20.80
C THR A 401 -15.18 30.89 -20.73
N ASN A 402 -15.64 30.10 -21.70
CA ASN A 402 -15.18 28.70 -21.85
C ASN A 402 -13.65 28.60 -22.05
N ASP A 403 -13.05 29.57 -22.75
CA ASP A 403 -11.60 29.57 -23.02
C ASP A 403 -10.78 29.70 -21.72
N MET A 404 -11.26 30.49 -20.76
CA MET A 404 -10.63 30.61 -19.43
C MET A 404 -10.69 29.29 -18.66
N ILE A 405 -11.82 28.57 -18.72
CA ILE A 405 -11.97 27.24 -18.11
C ILE A 405 -10.99 26.26 -18.77
N GLN A 406 -10.94 26.22 -20.11
CA GLN A 406 -10.03 25.34 -20.84
C GLN A 406 -8.57 25.63 -20.55
N ARG A 407 -8.19 26.91 -20.38
CA ARG A 407 -6.82 27.31 -19.98
C ARG A 407 -6.43 26.70 -18.63
N VAL A 408 -7.25 26.90 -17.61
CA VAL A 408 -6.99 26.37 -16.25
C VAL A 408 -6.98 24.84 -16.26
N VAL A 409 -7.92 24.20 -16.97
CA VAL A 409 -7.96 22.73 -17.10
C VAL A 409 -6.72 22.21 -17.80
N THR A 410 -6.26 22.88 -18.85
CA THR A 410 -5.03 22.50 -19.57
C THR A 410 -3.81 22.62 -18.68
N GLU A 411 -3.74 23.66 -17.83
CA GLU A 411 -2.66 23.83 -16.85
C GLU A 411 -2.69 22.76 -15.74
N ILE A 412 -3.87 22.45 -15.19
CA ILE A 412 -4.02 21.36 -14.21
C ILE A 412 -3.64 20.02 -14.84
N LYS A 413 -4.05 19.80 -16.10
CA LYS A 413 -3.74 18.57 -16.85
C LYS A 413 -2.26 18.51 -17.19
N SER A 414 -1.58 19.58 -17.61
CA SER A 414 -0.14 19.54 -17.88
C SER A 414 0.65 19.12 -16.65
N ASP A 415 0.21 19.59 -15.47
CA ASP A 415 0.89 19.32 -14.21
C ASP A 415 0.58 17.91 -13.67
N SER A 416 -0.59 17.33 -13.99
CA SER A 416 -0.93 15.94 -13.63
C SER A 416 -0.51 14.90 -14.68
N THR A 417 -0.31 15.32 -15.94
CA THR A 417 0.07 14.46 -17.07
C THR A 417 1.56 14.53 -17.37
N ASP A 418 2.40 14.97 -16.43
CA ASP A 418 3.87 14.86 -16.52
C ASP A 418 4.29 13.38 -16.45
N VAL A 419 3.98 12.69 -17.55
CA VAL A 419 4.29 11.29 -17.80
C VAL A 419 5.76 11.28 -18.17
N PHE A 420 6.56 10.66 -17.32
CA PHE A 420 7.97 10.48 -17.63
C PHE A 420 8.12 9.51 -18.80
N ILE A 421 8.40 10.08 -19.98
CA ILE A 421 8.68 9.34 -21.19
C ILE A 421 10.14 8.91 -21.14
N SER A 422 10.36 7.61 -21.24
CA SER A 422 11.70 7.02 -21.21
C SER A 422 11.85 5.96 -22.29
N ILE A 423 13.09 5.75 -22.75
CA ILE A 423 13.46 4.68 -23.67
C ILE A 423 13.98 3.50 -22.84
N LEU A 424 13.30 2.36 -22.92
CA LEU A 424 13.81 1.13 -22.33
C LEU A 424 14.71 0.42 -23.33
N LYS A 425 15.99 0.26 -22.98
CA LYS A 425 17.01 -0.38 -23.82
C LYS A 425 17.54 -1.65 -23.18
N CYS A 426 17.78 -2.67 -24.00
CA CYS A 426 18.48 -3.90 -23.63
C CYS A 426 19.36 -4.33 -24.81
N GLY A 427 20.64 -3.90 -24.79
CA GLY A 427 21.49 -3.99 -25.97
C GLY A 427 20.90 -3.20 -27.14
N HIS A 428 20.67 -3.88 -28.27
CA HIS A 428 20.06 -3.27 -29.47
C HIS A 428 18.52 -3.27 -29.45
N TYR A 429 17.88 -3.90 -28.46
CA TYR A 429 16.43 -3.84 -28.33
C TYR A 429 16.02 -2.57 -27.61
N GLU A 430 15.08 -1.83 -28.19
CA GLU A 430 14.54 -0.62 -27.58
C GLU A 430 13.02 -0.52 -27.69
N SER A 431 12.41 0.16 -26.72
CA SER A 431 11.00 0.53 -26.77
C SER A 431 10.77 1.81 -25.99
N GLN A 432 10.03 2.73 -26.58
CA GLN A 432 9.59 3.93 -25.89
C GLN A 432 8.42 3.63 -24.95
N LEU A 433 8.56 4.05 -23.70
CA LEU A 433 7.58 3.82 -22.66
C LEU A 433 7.27 5.06 -21.83
N ALA A 434 6.08 5.05 -21.26
CA ALA A 434 5.63 5.96 -20.23
C ALA A 434 5.84 5.28 -18.87
N VAL A 435 6.51 5.97 -17.95
CA VAL A 435 6.73 5.56 -16.57
C VAL A 435 5.75 6.32 -15.68
N TYR A 436 4.95 5.59 -14.91
CA TYR A 436 3.89 6.19 -14.09
C TYR A 436 3.80 5.60 -12.67
N PRO A 437 3.77 6.40 -11.60
CA PRO A 437 3.97 7.86 -11.59
C PRO A 437 5.39 8.23 -12.05
N LYS A 438 5.72 9.52 -12.20
CA LYS A 438 7.08 9.98 -12.52
C LYS A 438 8.08 9.50 -11.46
N ILE A 439 9.32 9.24 -11.88
CA ILE A 439 10.41 8.92 -10.94
C ILE A 439 10.86 10.24 -10.29
N THR A 440 10.74 10.34 -8.97
CA THR A 440 11.21 11.49 -8.22
C THR A 440 12.74 11.45 -8.12
N PRO A 441 13.44 12.58 -8.30
CA PRO A 441 14.89 12.67 -8.07
C PRO A 441 15.26 12.19 -6.66
N ALA A 442 16.44 11.61 -6.51
CA ALA A 442 16.90 11.03 -5.25
C ALA A 442 18.27 11.60 -4.87
N ILE A 443 18.52 11.71 -3.57
CA ILE A 443 19.80 12.17 -3.04
C ILE A 443 20.70 10.95 -2.78
N LEU A 444 21.91 10.97 -3.32
CA LEU A 444 22.93 9.96 -3.03
C LEU A 444 23.48 10.20 -1.62
N GLN A 445 23.23 9.28 -0.68
CA GLN A 445 23.60 9.49 0.74
C GLN A 445 25.10 9.68 0.98
N THR A 446 25.95 9.09 0.14
CA THR A 446 27.41 9.15 0.29
C THR A 446 27.99 10.50 -0.11
N THR A 447 27.43 11.17 -1.13
CA THR A 447 27.95 12.43 -1.69
C THR A 447 27.03 13.63 -1.44
N GLY A 448 25.77 13.41 -1.09
CA GLY A 448 24.74 14.44 -1.00
C GLY A 448 24.23 14.94 -2.36
N GLU A 449 24.67 14.33 -3.46
CA GLU A 449 24.32 14.76 -4.82
C GLU A 449 22.88 14.42 -5.19
N LEU A 450 22.19 15.35 -5.85
CA LEU A 450 20.84 15.16 -6.37
C LEU A 450 20.88 14.44 -7.72
N LEU A 451 20.51 13.15 -7.73
CA LEU A 451 20.44 12.34 -8.93
C LEU A 451 19.08 12.49 -9.61
N GLN A 452 19.13 12.91 -10.88
CA GLN A 452 17.97 12.95 -11.77
C GLN A 452 17.81 11.61 -12.50
N PRO A 453 16.58 11.15 -12.80
CA PRO A 453 16.39 9.94 -13.60
C PRO A 453 16.79 10.20 -15.06
N SER A 454 17.51 9.26 -15.67
CA SER A 454 17.86 9.32 -17.09
C SER A 454 16.64 9.08 -17.99
N ASN A 455 16.58 9.80 -19.11
CA ASN A 455 15.58 9.57 -20.17
C ASN A 455 15.70 8.17 -20.81
N THR A 456 16.76 7.41 -20.51
CA THR A 456 16.94 6.03 -20.98
C THR A 456 17.10 5.08 -19.79
N LEU A 457 16.19 4.11 -19.67
CA LEU A 457 16.31 2.99 -18.75
C LEU A 457 17.07 1.86 -19.43
N THR A 458 18.29 1.59 -18.99
CA THR A 458 19.15 0.54 -19.58
C THR A 458 19.02 -0.73 -18.77
N VAL A 459 18.71 -1.85 -19.42
CA VAL A 459 18.72 -3.19 -18.81
C VAL A 459 20.16 -3.72 -18.82
N ASN A 460 20.74 -3.90 -17.63
CA ASN A 460 22.14 -4.31 -17.46
C ASN A 460 22.26 -5.84 -17.29
N GLY A 461 21.18 -6.53 -16.95
CA GLY A 461 21.20 -7.99 -16.79
C GLY A 461 19.90 -8.55 -16.24
N PHE A 462 19.88 -9.86 -16.04
CA PHE A 462 18.72 -10.58 -15.53
C PHE A 462 19.11 -11.39 -14.30
N ILE A 463 18.26 -11.39 -13.30
CA ILE A 463 18.40 -12.18 -12.08
C ILE A 463 17.10 -12.93 -11.81
N GLU A 464 17.20 -14.11 -11.19
CA GLU A 464 16.01 -14.85 -10.77
C GLU A 464 15.19 -14.02 -9.75
N LEU A 465 13.87 -14.02 -9.87
CA LEU A 465 12.98 -13.28 -8.96
C LEU A 465 13.15 -13.72 -7.50
N SER A 466 13.52 -14.98 -7.25
CA SER A 466 13.81 -15.50 -5.91
C SER A 466 15.11 -14.92 -5.31
N SER A 467 16.05 -14.48 -6.15
CA SER A 467 17.36 -13.96 -5.72
C SER A 467 17.29 -12.46 -5.37
N ILE A 468 16.45 -11.68 -6.08
CA ILE A 468 16.18 -10.29 -5.69
C ILE A 468 15.31 -10.17 -4.42
N ARG A 469 14.52 -11.22 -4.13
CA ARG A 469 13.68 -11.33 -2.93
C ARG A 469 12.76 -10.11 -2.80
N SER A 470 12.59 -9.62 -1.58
CA SER A 470 11.83 -8.40 -1.25
C SER A 470 12.80 -7.25 -1.01
N ALA A 471 13.68 -6.96 -1.99
CA ALA A 471 14.52 -5.77 -1.95
C ALA A 471 13.66 -4.53 -1.67
N MET A 472 14.11 -3.68 -0.75
CA MET A 472 13.39 -2.46 -0.43
C MET A 472 13.47 -1.52 -1.63
N ALA A 473 12.31 -1.17 -2.17
CA ALA A 473 12.18 -0.21 -3.25
C ALA A 473 11.66 1.09 -2.65
N THR A 474 12.29 2.21 -3.02
CA THR A 474 11.86 3.56 -2.64
C THR A 474 10.52 3.87 -3.29
N SER A 475 10.36 3.50 -4.56
CA SER A 475 9.13 3.73 -5.31
C SER A 475 8.87 2.64 -6.34
N LYS A 476 7.62 2.56 -6.83
CA LYS A 476 7.20 1.59 -7.84
C LYS A 476 6.41 2.27 -8.93
N HIS A 477 6.78 2.00 -10.18
CA HIS A 477 6.25 2.66 -11.35
C HIS A 477 5.78 1.63 -12.36
N ILE A 478 4.59 1.85 -12.92
CA ILE A 478 4.04 1.07 -14.02
C ILE A 478 4.69 1.54 -15.31
N LEU A 479 5.16 0.60 -16.11
CA LEU A 479 5.69 0.88 -17.45
C LEU A 479 4.60 0.61 -18.50
N LEU A 480 4.39 1.56 -19.40
CA LEU A 480 3.34 1.49 -20.42
C LEU A 480 3.93 1.81 -21.81
N PRO A 481 3.65 1.03 -22.86
CA PRO A 481 4.15 1.33 -24.20
C PRO A 481 3.47 2.57 -24.80
N ILE A 482 4.25 3.49 -25.38
CA ILE A 482 3.76 4.78 -25.91
C ILE A 482 2.84 4.63 -27.13
N GLN A 483 2.84 3.50 -27.84
CA GLN A 483 1.89 3.26 -28.93
C GLN A 483 0.41 3.30 -28.48
N ARG A 484 0.13 3.31 -27.16
CA ARG A 484 -1.20 3.58 -26.59
C ARG A 484 -1.50 5.07 -26.32
N TYR A 485 -0.51 5.95 -26.38
CA TYR A 485 -0.60 7.37 -26.03
C TYR A 485 -0.81 8.31 -27.23
N ILE A 486 -0.26 8.00 -28.42
CA ILE A 486 -0.14 8.98 -29.53
C ILE A 486 -1.39 9.08 -30.44
N ARG A 487 -2.44 8.25 -30.29
CA ARG A 487 -3.66 8.41 -31.12
C ARG A 487 -4.84 9.00 -30.34
N PRO A 488 -5.28 10.24 -30.65
CA PRO A 488 -6.63 10.66 -30.31
C PRO A 488 -7.61 9.67 -30.96
N GLN A 489 -8.54 9.12 -30.18
CA GLN A 489 -9.67 8.41 -30.78
C GLN A 489 -10.52 9.47 -31.49
N PRO A 490 -10.81 9.34 -32.80
CA PRO A 490 -11.78 10.23 -33.42
C PRO A 490 -13.15 9.99 -32.77
N THR A 491 -13.72 11.05 -32.20
CA THR A 491 -15.11 11.14 -31.77
C THR A 491 -16.00 10.85 -32.96
N VAL A 492 -16.76 9.76 -32.92
CA VAL A 492 -17.89 9.57 -33.84
C VAL A 492 -19.17 9.83 -33.04
N PRO A 493 -20.01 10.81 -33.43
CA PRO A 493 -21.27 11.11 -32.76
C PRO A 493 -22.23 9.91 -32.85
N MET A 494 -22.82 9.55 -31.72
CA MET A 494 -23.78 8.46 -31.62
C MET A 494 -25.20 8.98 -31.91
N PHE A 495 -25.51 9.22 -33.18
CA PHE A 495 -26.90 9.33 -33.67
C PHE A 495 -26.99 8.77 -35.10
N ALA A 496 -27.50 7.55 -35.25
CA ALA A 496 -28.34 7.13 -36.36
C ALA A 496 -28.80 5.66 -36.18
N THR A 497 -30.03 5.45 -36.63
CA THR A 497 -30.94 4.33 -36.45
C THR A 497 -30.60 3.08 -37.28
N LYS A 498 -31.17 1.94 -36.85
CA LYS A 498 -31.14 0.63 -37.54
C LYS A 498 -31.56 0.72 -39.03
N LYS A 499 -30.77 0.15 -39.94
CA LYS A 499 -31.13 -1.00 -40.82
C LYS A 499 -30.10 -1.30 -41.94
N SER A 500 -30.09 -2.59 -42.29
CA SER A 500 -29.69 -3.28 -43.53
C SER A 500 -28.21 -3.51 -43.90
N ALA A 501 -28.03 -4.74 -44.37
CA ALA A 501 -26.85 -5.49 -44.74
C ALA A 501 -26.06 -4.96 -45.96
N ALA A 502 -24.83 -5.48 -46.03
CA ALA A 502 -24.00 -5.73 -47.21
C ALA A 502 -23.24 -4.55 -47.85
N SER A 503 -21.99 -4.37 -47.43
CA SER A 503 -20.84 -4.41 -48.36
C SER A 503 -19.54 -4.62 -47.58
N THR A 504 -18.84 -5.69 -47.93
CA THR A 504 -17.72 -6.28 -47.19
C THR A 504 -16.42 -5.93 -47.89
N ALA A 505 -15.80 -4.78 -47.62
CA ALA A 505 -14.43 -4.50 -48.10
C ALA A 505 -13.76 -3.25 -47.49
N SER A 506 -13.74 -3.05 -46.16
CA SER A 506 -12.87 -2.00 -45.56
C SER A 506 -12.59 -2.11 -44.05
N ALA A 507 -13.02 -3.20 -43.38
CA ALA A 507 -12.73 -3.43 -41.96
C ALA A 507 -11.53 -4.37 -41.70
N SER A 508 -11.07 -5.11 -42.72
CA SER A 508 -9.99 -6.09 -42.59
C SER A 508 -8.59 -5.45 -42.59
N SER A 509 -8.40 -4.26 -43.17
CA SER A 509 -7.09 -3.58 -43.20
C SER A 509 -6.68 -3.00 -41.83
N LEU A 510 -7.62 -2.42 -41.07
CA LEU A 510 -7.34 -1.88 -39.72
C LEU A 510 -7.14 -2.95 -38.65
N ALA A 511 -7.83 -4.10 -38.74
CA ALA A 511 -7.68 -5.21 -37.80
C ALA A 511 -6.36 -5.96 -38.01
N THR A 512 -5.86 -6.01 -39.25
CA THR A 512 -4.60 -6.66 -39.60
C THR A 512 -3.38 -5.79 -39.22
N GLN A 513 -3.48 -4.46 -39.34
CA GLN A 513 -2.47 -3.53 -38.79
C GLN A 513 -2.39 -3.52 -37.25
N ARG A 514 -3.49 -3.80 -36.54
CA ARG A 514 -3.47 -3.91 -35.06
C ARG A 514 -2.73 -5.15 -34.55
N LYS A 515 -2.68 -6.24 -35.32
CA LYS A 515 -1.95 -7.46 -34.92
C LYS A 515 -0.46 -7.41 -35.26
N SER A 516 -0.06 -6.81 -36.38
CA SER A 516 1.35 -6.78 -36.81
C SER A 516 2.25 -5.90 -35.92
N ASN A 517 1.76 -4.75 -35.43
CA ASN A 517 2.58 -3.84 -34.61
C ASN A 517 2.71 -4.23 -33.13
N THR A 518 1.91 -5.17 -32.63
CA THR A 518 1.99 -5.64 -31.24
C THR A 518 3.08 -6.72 -31.06
N ALA A 519 3.46 -7.39 -32.15
CA ALA A 519 4.39 -8.52 -32.13
C ALA A 519 5.88 -8.09 -32.02
N ASN A 520 6.23 -6.90 -32.51
CA ASN A 520 7.62 -6.42 -32.57
C ASN A 520 7.97 -5.36 -31.52
N ASN A 521 7.17 -5.19 -30.47
CA ASN A 521 7.50 -4.24 -29.40
C ASN A 521 8.26 -4.94 -28.27
N PHE A 522 9.50 -4.50 -28.02
CA PHE A 522 10.37 -5.03 -26.96
C PHE A 522 9.69 -5.04 -25.58
N TYR A 523 8.79 -4.11 -25.28
CA TYR A 523 7.97 -4.10 -24.05
C TYR A 523 7.23 -5.44 -23.84
N TYR A 524 6.54 -5.95 -24.87
CA TYR A 524 5.77 -7.19 -24.75
C TYR A 524 6.66 -8.41 -24.73
N LEU A 525 7.76 -8.40 -25.49
CA LEU A 525 8.77 -9.45 -25.45
C LEU A 525 9.33 -9.59 -24.02
N LEU A 526 9.81 -8.50 -23.44
CA LEU A 526 10.33 -8.47 -22.07
C LEU A 526 9.27 -8.92 -21.05
N LEU A 527 8.03 -8.43 -21.17
CA LEU A 527 6.92 -8.83 -20.30
C LEU A 527 6.67 -10.33 -20.30
N ILE A 528 6.65 -10.95 -21.49
CA ILE A 528 6.39 -12.38 -21.64
C ILE A 528 7.59 -13.19 -21.12
N SER A 529 8.82 -12.78 -21.44
CA SER A 529 10.04 -13.47 -21.01
C SER A 529 10.18 -13.46 -19.49
N LEU A 530 10.11 -12.29 -18.83
CA LEU A 530 10.20 -12.19 -17.38
C LEU A 530 9.13 -13.01 -16.65
N LYS A 531 7.92 -13.06 -17.23
CA LYS A 531 6.81 -13.85 -16.69
C LYS A 531 7.05 -15.36 -16.82
N LYS A 532 7.58 -15.81 -17.96
CA LYS A 532 7.81 -17.23 -18.26
C LYS A 532 8.99 -17.77 -17.44
N GLU A 533 10.07 -17.01 -17.36
CA GLU A 533 11.31 -17.41 -16.72
C GLU A 533 11.33 -17.13 -15.21
N LYS A 534 10.33 -16.43 -14.67
CA LYS A 534 10.31 -15.96 -13.27
C LYS A 534 11.58 -15.18 -12.93
N SER A 535 12.03 -14.36 -13.87
CA SER A 535 13.21 -13.50 -13.75
C SER A 535 12.79 -12.05 -13.58
N THR A 536 13.77 -11.23 -13.22
CA THR A 536 13.68 -9.78 -13.06
C THR A 536 14.83 -9.15 -13.82
N ALA A 537 14.55 -8.08 -14.57
CA ALA A 537 15.58 -7.33 -15.27
C ALA A 537 16.15 -6.26 -14.33
N LEU A 538 17.47 -6.22 -14.17
CA LEU A 538 18.18 -5.16 -13.45
C LEU A 538 18.37 -3.98 -14.40
N VAL A 539 18.10 -2.78 -13.91
CA VAL A 539 18.02 -1.57 -14.74
C VAL A 539 18.81 -0.43 -14.12
N SER A 540 19.61 0.26 -14.91
CA SER A 540 20.20 1.56 -14.55
C SER A 540 19.20 2.66 -14.81
N ILE A 541 18.92 3.46 -13.78
CA ILE A 541 18.08 4.66 -13.84
C ILE A 541 18.96 5.88 -14.07
N ASN A 542 20.12 5.95 -13.41
CA ASN A 542 21.20 6.90 -13.66
C ASN A 542 22.53 6.20 -13.29
N ASP A 543 23.65 6.90 -13.42
CA ASP A 543 24.93 6.48 -12.88
C ASP A 543 24.78 6.31 -11.36
N GLN A 544 25.20 5.15 -10.85
CA GLN A 544 25.07 4.75 -9.44
C GLN A 544 23.63 4.64 -8.90
N TRP A 545 22.61 4.66 -9.76
CA TRP A 545 21.21 4.52 -9.35
C TRP A 545 20.49 3.43 -10.14
N PHE A 546 20.07 2.40 -9.41
CA PHE A 546 19.57 1.16 -10.00
C PHE A 546 18.12 0.86 -9.61
N GLY A 547 17.50 0.00 -10.40
CA GLY A 547 16.17 -0.52 -10.18
C GLY A 547 16.01 -1.92 -10.75
N ALA A 548 14.79 -2.43 -10.66
CA ALA A 548 14.45 -3.76 -11.11
C ALA A 548 13.07 -3.78 -11.78
N ILE A 549 13.01 -4.23 -13.03
CA ILE A 549 11.78 -4.45 -13.77
C ILE A 549 11.32 -5.89 -13.59
N HIS A 550 10.10 -6.06 -13.09
CA HIS A 550 9.46 -7.37 -12.97
C HIS A 550 8.04 -7.34 -13.54
N CYS A 551 7.55 -8.53 -13.91
CA CYS A 551 6.18 -8.70 -14.35
C CYS A 551 5.24 -8.82 -13.14
N GLN A 552 4.27 -7.92 -13.02
CA GLN A 552 3.19 -8.02 -12.03
C GLN A 552 1.85 -8.30 -12.71
N LYS A 553 1.06 -9.19 -12.10
CA LYS A 553 -0.33 -9.45 -12.51
C LYS A 553 -1.24 -8.38 -11.92
N PHE A 554 -1.87 -7.58 -12.78
CA PHE A 554 -2.95 -6.68 -12.41
C PHE A 554 -4.27 -7.36 -12.80
N GLU A 555 -5.20 -7.48 -11.84
CA GLU A 555 -6.53 -8.09 -11.97
C GLU A 555 -6.61 -9.64 -11.91
N ARG A 556 -7.74 -10.13 -11.39
CA ARG A 556 -8.12 -11.55 -11.33
C ARG A 556 -8.49 -12.15 -12.70
N LYS A 557 -8.75 -11.33 -13.73
CA LYS A 557 -8.90 -11.82 -15.11
C LYS A 557 -7.51 -12.13 -15.66
N LYS A 558 -7.29 -13.36 -16.15
CA LYS A 558 -6.02 -13.96 -16.64
C LYS A 558 -5.17 -13.13 -17.64
N LYS A 559 -5.54 -11.91 -18.03
CA LYS A 559 -5.04 -11.23 -19.24
C LYS A 559 -4.29 -9.89 -19.06
N SER A 560 -4.14 -9.29 -17.88
CA SER A 560 -3.45 -7.98 -17.74
C SER A 560 -2.19 -8.03 -16.86
N SER A 561 -1.16 -8.74 -17.33
CA SER A 561 0.18 -8.57 -16.76
C SER A 561 0.78 -7.25 -17.26
N ARG A 562 1.47 -6.50 -16.40
CA ARG A 562 2.19 -5.28 -16.76
C ARG A 562 3.60 -5.33 -16.19
N LEU A 563 4.51 -4.62 -16.83
CA LEU A 563 5.85 -4.39 -16.28
C LEU A 563 5.78 -3.33 -15.19
N ILE A 564 6.45 -3.60 -14.08
CA ILE A 564 6.65 -2.65 -12.99
C ILE A 564 8.13 -2.46 -12.77
N LEU A 565 8.57 -1.21 -12.78
CA LEU A 565 9.87 -0.78 -12.31
C LEU A 565 9.79 -0.57 -10.78
N SER A 566 10.63 -1.26 -10.03
CA SER A 566 10.94 -0.92 -8.64
C SER A 566 12.25 -0.16 -8.62
N VAL A 567 12.20 1.07 -8.14
CA VAL A 567 13.38 1.92 -7.99
C VAL A 567 13.99 1.64 -6.64
N PHE A 568 15.30 1.44 -6.59
CA PHE A 568 15.99 1.27 -5.32
C PHE A 568 16.56 2.60 -4.83
N GLU A 569 17.04 2.59 -3.59
CA GLU A 569 17.82 3.70 -3.07
C GLU A 569 19.12 3.84 -3.87
N PRO A 570 19.58 5.06 -4.18
CA PRO A 570 20.86 5.26 -4.86
C PRO A 570 22.04 4.58 -4.14
N GLY A 571 22.97 4.05 -4.91
CA GLY A 571 24.14 3.32 -4.42
C GLY A 571 23.91 1.83 -4.14
N ASP A 572 24.76 1.26 -3.28
CA ASP A 572 24.80 -0.17 -2.95
C ASP A 572 23.75 -0.55 -1.91
N CYS A 573 22.47 -0.51 -2.30
CA CYS A 573 21.35 -0.65 -1.39
C CYS A 573 20.91 -2.11 -1.10
N ILE A 574 21.42 -3.12 -1.83
CA ILE A 574 21.04 -4.54 -1.66
C ILE A 574 22.23 -5.37 -1.15
N PRO A 575 22.34 -5.60 0.18
CA PRO A 575 23.52 -6.23 0.76
C PRO A 575 23.84 -7.64 0.24
N TRP A 576 22.81 -8.39 -0.16
CA TRP A 576 22.97 -9.78 -0.62
C TRP A 576 23.22 -9.92 -2.13
N ILE A 577 23.11 -8.84 -2.91
CA ILE A 577 23.52 -8.80 -4.32
C ILE A 577 24.92 -8.19 -4.46
N SER A 578 25.36 -7.41 -3.47
CA SER A 578 26.57 -6.57 -3.52
C SER A 578 26.40 -5.42 -4.50
N SER A 579 27.51 -4.76 -4.86
CA SER A 579 27.50 -3.60 -5.74
C SER A 579 27.05 -3.97 -7.14
N PHE A 580 26.08 -3.23 -7.67
CA PHE A 580 25.55 -3.44 -9.02
C PHE A 580 26.63 -3.25 -10.09
N GLU A 581 27.61 -2.38 -9.86
CA GLU A 581 28.74 -2.14 -10.76
C GLU A 581 29.68 -3.34 -10.87
N ARG A 582 29.71 -4.20 -9.84
CA ARG A 582 30.55 -5.41 -9.82
C ARG A 582 29.84 -6.64 -10.39
N LEU A 583 28.59 -6.50 -10.82
CA LEU A 583 27.87 -7.60 -11.45
C LEU A 583 28.36 -7.77 -12.88
N GLY A 584 28.96 -8.92 -13.15
CA GLY A 584 29.43 -9.31 -14.48
C GLY A 584 28.58 -10.42 -15.12
N PRO A 585 28.67 -10.60 -16.44
CA PRO A 585 28.06 -11.74 -17.11
C PRO A 585 28.60 -13.06 -16.56
N TYR A 586 27.71 -14.03 -16.31
CA TYR A 586 28.08 -15.34 -15.76
C TYR A 586 29.18 -16.03 -16.59
N ALA A 587 29.11 -15.93 -17.92
CA ALA A 587 30.07 -16.54 -18.84
C ALA A 587 31.52 -16.03 -18.68
N VAL A 588 31.71 -14.82 -18.13
CA VAL A 588 33.04 -14.27 -17.86
C VAL A 588 33.65 -14.87 -16.60
N VAL A 589 32.83 -15.14 -15.59
CA VAL A 589 33.28 -15.65 -14.28
C VAL A 589 33.36 -17.18 -14.27
N PHE A 590 32.44 -17.85 -14.95
CA PHE A 590 32.37 -19.30 -15.07
C PHE A 590 32.33 -19.67 -16.56
N PRO A 591 33.48 -19.75 -17.24
CA PRO A 591 33.53 -20.18 -18.62
C PRO A 591 32.91 -21.57 -18.76
N PRO A 592 32.12 -21.83 -19.83
CA PRO A 592 31.49 -23.12 -20.03
C PRO A 592 32.57 -24.21 -20.11
N VAL A 593 32.53 -25.16 -19.19
CA VAL A 593 33.33 -26.39 -19.30
C VAL A 593 32.63 -27.27 -20.34
N ASN A 594 33.39 -27.72 -21.35
CA ASN A 594 33.03 -28.55 -22.49
C ASN A 594 31.60 -29.15 -22.52
N ASN A 595 30.90 -28.92 -23.63
CA ASN A 595 29.59 -29.45 -24.04
C ASN A 595 28.34 -28.60 -23.73
N GLY A 596 28.47 -27.28 -23.63
CA GLY A 596 27.31 -26.37 -23.68
C GLY A 596 26.36 -26.44 -22.48
N GLU A 597 26.63 -27.30 -21.50
CA GLU A 597 25.94 -27.28 -20.22
C GLU A 597 26.51 -26.14 -19.36
N LEU A 598 25.87 -24.98 -19.42
CA LEU A 598 26.01 -23.97 -18.38
C LEU A 598 25.65 -24.63 -17.04
N LEU A 599 26.60 -24.67 -16.11
CA LEU A 599 26.40 -25.14 -14.73
C LEU A 599 25.47 -24.16 -13.97
N TYR A 600 24.18 -24.12 -14.34
CA TYR A 600 23.12 -23.34 -13.69
C TYR A 600 22.90 -23.71 -12.20
N LYS A 601 23.71 -24.60 -11.62
CA LYS A 601 23.47 -25.22 -10.31
C LYS A 601 24.17 -24.56 -9.13
N LYS A 602 25.10 -23.62 -9.32
CA LYS A 602 25.71 -22.90 -8.19
C LYS A 602 25.00 -21.56 -7.98
N GLN A 603 24.03 -21.54 -7.08
CA GLN A 603 23.36 -20.30 -6.68
C GLN A 603 24.39 -19.36 -6.03
N LEU A 604 24.71 -18.26 -6.72
CA LEU A 604 25.70 -17.27 -6.28
C LEU A 604 25.15 -16.33 -5.18
N TRP A 605 23.83 -16.32 -5.01
CA TRP A 605 23.12 -15.45 -4.08
C TRP A 605 22.40 -16.26 -3.00
N PRO A 606 22.24 -15.73 -1.78
CA PRO A 606 22.73 -14.43 -1.32
C PRO A 606 24.25 -14.41 -1.12
N VAL A 607 24.90 -13.28 -1.43
CA VAL A 607 26.25 -12.99 -0.94
C VAL A 607 26.19 -13.08 0.57
N LYS A 608 26.99 -13.96 1.17
CA LYS A 608 26.97 -14.17 2.63
C LYS A 608 27.36 -12.86 3.31
N PRO A 609 26.49 -12.26 4.12
CA PRO A 609 26.87 -11.07 4.88
C PRO A 609 27.95 -11.45 5.90
N PHE A 610 28.63 -10.43 6.44
CA PHE A 610 29.42 -10.62 7.65
C PHE A 610 28.57 -11.32 8.71
N PRO A 611 29.14 -12.31 9.42
CA PRO A 611 28.42 -13.06 10.43
C PRO A 611 27.78 -12.10 11.44
N ARG A 612 26.50 -12.34 11.72
CA ARG A 612 25.72 -11.57 12.69
C ARG A 612 25.73 -12.27 14.04
N SER A 613 25.34 -11.53 15.09
CA SER A 613 25.27 -12.04 16.46
C SER A 613 24.43 -13.31 16.64
N TYR A 614 23.47 -13.56 15.75
CA TYR A 614 22.59 -14.73 15.78
C TYR A 614 23.05 -15.87 14.85
N THR A 615 24.01 -15.64 13.95
CA THR A 615 24.55 -16.69 13.05
C THR A 615 25.78 -17.37 13.63
N GLU A 616 26.48 -16.72 14.55
CA GLU A 616 27.60 -17.31 15.28
C GLU A 616 27.28 -17.49 16.77
N THR A 617 28.07 -18.32 17.43
CA THR A 617 27.90 -18.60 18.86
C THR A 617 28.62 -17.52 19.67
N PHE A 618 27.88 -16.54 20.18
CA PHE A 618 28.40 -15.53 21.10
C PHE A 618 28.14 -15.91 22.56
N LEU A 619 28.98 -15.39 23.46
CA LEU A 619 28.87 -15.61 24.89
C LEU A 619 28.34 -14.33 25.56
N ILE A 620 27.10 -14.38 26.04
CA ILE A 620 26.36 -13.23 26.59
C ILE A 620 25.91 -13.58 28.01
N TRP A 621 26.63 -13.10 29.01
CA TRP A 621 26.37 -13.41 30.44
C TRP A 621 25.70 -12.26 31.22
N CYS A 622 25.13 -11.27 30.54
CA CYS A 622 24.38 -10.19 31.20
C CYS A 622 23.08 -10.66 31.89
N ARG A 623 22.54 -11.83 31.50
CA ARG A 623 21.34 -12.42 32.11
C ARG A 623 21.69 -13.75 32.79
N HIS A 624 21.19 -13.95 34.00
CA HIS A 624 21.45 -15.15 34.80
C HIS A 624 21.16 -16.46 34.05
N ASN A 625 20.02 -16.54 33.35
CA ASN A 625 19.63 -17.73 32.60
C ASN A 625 20.65 -18.11 31.51
N ASN A 626 21.25 -17.14 30.81
CA ASN A 626 22.22 -17.42 29.75
C ASN A 626 23.51 -18.02 30.32
N PHE A 627 24.01 -17.42 31.41
CA PHE A 627 25.16 -17.92 32.14
C PHE A 627 24.89 -19.35 32.64
N GLN A 628 23.76 -19.57 33.31
CA GLN A 628 23.37 -20.89 33.81
C GLN A 628 23.26 -21.92 32.69
N ASN A 629 22.72 -21.55 31.52
CA ASN A 629 22.60 -22.45 30.37
C ASN A 629 23.94 -22.86 29.79
N ASP A 630 24.92 -21.94 29.70
CA ASP A 630 26.27 -22.26 29.22
C ASP A 630 27.01 -23.17 30.22
N ILE A 631 26.92 -22.88 31.52
CA ILE A 631 27.49 -23.76 32.57
C ILE A 631 26.84 -25.14 32.53
N ASN A 632 25.51 -25.22 32.43
CA ASN A 632 24.78 -26.48 32.34
C ASN A 632 25.10 -27.25 31.05
N LYS A 633 25.40 -26.58 29.93
CA LYS A 633 25.86 -27.26 28.71
C LYS A 633 27.23 -27.90 28.92
N PHE A 634 28.15 -27.19 29.56
CA PHE A 634 29.48 -27.69 29.87
C PHE A 634 29.45 -28.86 30.87
N VAL A 635 28.66 -28.73 31.94
CA VAL A 635 28.43 -29.76 32.95
C VAL A 635 27.68 -30.98 32.38
N ARG A 636 26.85 -30.82 31.35
CA ARG A 636 26.26 -31.96 30.60
C ARG A 636 27.25 -32.62 29.65
N ALA A 637 28.21 -31.85 29.12
CA ALA A 637 29.25 -32.40 28.27
C ALA A 637 30.24 -33.26 29.05
N SER A 638 30.58 -32.90 30.30
CA SER A 638 31.44 -33.71 31.18
C SER A 638 30.83 -35.07 31.52
N ALA A 639 29.53 -35.14 31.77
CA ALA A 639 28.83 -36.40 32.06
C ALA A 639 28.84 -37.40 30.90
N LYS A 640 29.14 -36.93 29.67
CA LYS A 640 29.21 -37.76 28.45
C LYS A 640 30.65 -38.11 28.06
N LEU A 641 31.62 -37.91 28.94
CA LEU A 641 32.99 -38.34 28.71
C LEU A 641 33.13 -39.85 28.93
N PRO A 642 33.95 -40.55 28.13
CA PRO A 642 34.83 -40.04 27.05
C PRO A 642 34.12 -39.82 25.70
N ASP A 643 32.85 -40.20 25.53
CA ASP A 643 32.16 -40.23 24.22
C ASP A 643 32.07 -38.87 23.49
N LYS A 644 32.14 -37.73 24.20
CA LYS A 644 31.97 -36.37 23.66
C LYS A 644 33.10 -35.38 24.00
N VAL A 645 34.36 -35.83 23.99
CA VAL A 645 35.55 -34.99 24.29
C VAL A 645 35.57 -33.67 23.48
N ASN A 646 35.34 -33.72 22.17
CA ASN A 646 35.39 -32.53 21.29
C ASN A 646 34.37 -31.44 21.68
N ILE A 647 33.20 -31.83 22.16
CA ILE A 647 32.16 -30.88 22.62
C ILE A 647 32.57 -30.30 23.97
N PHE A 648 33.07 -31.16 24.87
CA PHE A 648 33.56 -30.75 26.19
C PHE A 648 34.71 -29.72 26.08
N HIS A 649 35.72 -29.95 25.24
CA HIS A 649 36.81 -29.00 25.02
C HIS A 649 36.37 -27.70 24.35
N ARG A 650 35.40 -27.75 23.43
CA ARG A 650 34.84 -26.55 22.79
C ARG A 650 34.13 -25.66 23.82
N GLU A 651 33.29 -26.24 24.68
CA GLU A 651 32.58 -25.50 25.72
C GLU A 651 33.54 -25.03 26.83
N LEU A 652 34.55 -25.82 27.20
CA LEU A 652 35.62 -25.39 28.12
C LEU A 652 36.31 -24.13 27.62
N ASN A 653 36.82 -24.15 26.39
CA ASN A 653 37.50 -23.00 25.79
C ASN A 653 36.57 -21.78 25.67
N LYS A 654 35.29 -22.01 25.34
CA LYS A 654 34.27 -20.95 25.30
C LYS A 654 34.10 -20.29 26.68
N ILE A 655 33.93 -21.08 27.74
CA ILE A 655 33.74 -20.60 29.11
C ILE A 655 35.00 -19.91 29.64
N CYS A 656 36.18 -20.51 29.44
CA CYS A 656 37.44 -19.90 29.87
C CYS A 656 37.67 -18.55 29.16
N ARG A 657 37.46 -18.48 27.85
CA ARG A 657 37.54 -17.20 27.12
C ARG A 657 36.56 -16.17 27.66
N GLY A 658 35.33 -16.58 27.96
CA GLY A 658 34.34 -15.73 28.64
C GLY A 658 34.85 -15.24 30.00
N ALA A 659 35.36 -16.13 30.84
CA ALA A 659 35.88 -15.82 32.17
C ALA A 659 36.97 -14.74 32.13
N PHE A 660 37.86 -14.79 31.14
CA PHE A 660 38.91 -13.78 30.93
C PHE A 660 38.34 -12.45 30.43
N ILE A 661 37.44 -12.47 29.44
CA ILE A 661 36.83 -11.24 28.89
C ILE A 661 36.01 -10.50 29.95
N TYR A 662 35.24 -11.22 30.76
CA TYR A 662 34.39 -10.64 31.79
C TYR A 662 35.11 -10.39 33.13
N GLY A 663 36.39 -10.75 33.25
CA GLY A 663 37.14 -10.59 34.51
C GLY A 663 36.64 -11.48 35.67
N LEU A 664 36.00 -12.61 35.36
CA LEU A 664 35.38 -13.52 36.33
C LEU A 664 36.23 -14.78 36.62
N ARG A 665 37.47 -14.84 36.12
CA ARG A 665 38.33 -16.04 36.12
C ARG A 665 38.45 -16.71 37.48
N GLU A 666 38.72 -15.96 38.54
CA GLU A 666 38.98 -16.51 39.88
C GLU A 666 37.72 -17.18 40.44
N ARG A 667 36.60 -16.44 40.47
CA ARG A 667 35.33 -16.94 41.03
C ARG A 667 34.75 -18.07 40.18
N LEU A 668 34.82 -17.95 38.85
CA LEU A 668 34.22 -18.94 37.95
C LEU A 668 34.99 -20.26 37.95
N PHE A 669 36.32 -20.22 37.97
CA PHE A 669 37.11 -21.45 38.03
C PHE A 669 36.99 -22.13 39.38
N VAL A 670 36.89 -21.39 40.50
CA VAL A 670 36.56 -21.98 41.81
C VAL A 670 35.22 -22.72 41.75
N LEU A 671 34.18 -22.08 41.23
CA LEU A 671 32.84 -22.67 41.10
C LEU A 671 32.85 -23.94 40.24
N LEU A 672 33.49 -23.90 39.07
CA LEU A 672 33.54 -25.04 38.15
C LEU A 672 34.29 -26.23 38.76
N ARG A 673 35.39 -25.97 39.49
CA ARG A 673 36.11 -27.03 40.22
C ARG A 673 35.22 -27.71 41.25
N GLN A 674 34.52 -26.93 42.06
CA GLN A 674 33.59 -27.46 43.07
C GLN A 674 32.49 -28.31 42.42
N LEU A 675 31.89 -27.82 41.33
CA LEU A 675 30.87 -28.56 40.59
C LEU A 675 31.39 -29.88 40.02
N PHE A 676 32.60 -29.90 39.46
CA PHE A 676 33.19 -31.13 38.93
C PHE A 676 33.59 -32.13 40.01
N GLN A 677 34.14 -31.66 41.13
CA GLN A 677 34.43 -32.52 42.28
C GLN A 677 33.14 -33.18 42.82
N GLN A 678 32.05 -32.41 42.93
CA GLN A 678 30.74 -32.94 43.30
C GLN A 678 30.21 -33.95 42.27
N GLN A 679 30.39 -33.72 40.97
CA GLN A 679 29.95 -34.68 39.94
C GLN A 679 30.72 -36.00 39.99
N ILE A 680 32.02 -35.96 40.27
CA ILE A 680 32.85 -37.15 40.46
C ILE A 680 32.38 -37.92 41.70
N GLN A 681 32.16 -37.22 42.83
CA GLN A 681 31.67 -37.83 44.07
C GLN A 681 30.28 -38.47 43.91
N MET A 682 29.38 -37.85 43.14
CA MET A 682 28.05 -38.38 42.83
C MET A 682 28.04 -39.50 41.78
N GLY A 683 29.20 -39.92 41.25
CA GLY A 683 29.28 -40.95 40.21
C GLY A 683 28.60 -40.58 38.88
N LYS A 684 28.40 -39.28 38.60
CA LYS A 684 27.72 -38.79 37.38
C LYS A 684 28.63 -38.80 36.14
N ILE A 685 29.92 -39.08 36.33
CA ILE A 685 30.93 -39.14 35.28
C ILE A 685 31.47 -40.57 35.24
N LYS A 686 31.54 -41.15 34.04
CA LYS A 686 32.11 -42.49 33.85
C LYS A 686 33.56 -42.52 34.37
N PRO A 687 34.06 -43.64 34.94
CA PRO A 687 35.42 -43.74 35.45
C PRO A 687 36.50 -43.30 34.47
N GLU A 688 36.35 -43.67 33.19
CA GLU A 688 37.25 -43.28 32.09
C GLU A 688 37.24 -41.77 31.81
N GLY A 689 36.11 -41.10 32.08
CA GLY A 689 35.94 -39.65 31.92
C GLY A 689 36.55 -38.82 33.05
N VAL A 690 36.82 -39.43 34.22
CA VAL A 690 37.35 -38.72 35.40
C VAL A 690 38.74 -38.12 35.12
N LYS A 691 39.59 -38.83 34.38
CA LYS A 691 40.94 -38.36 34.00
C LYS A 691 40.88 -37.04 33.22
N TYR A 692 39.93 -36.91 32.29
CA TYR A 692 39.74 -35.69 31.50
C TYR A 692 39.34 -34.50 32.38
N VAL A 693 38.43 -34.73 33.34
CA VAL A 693 37.97 -33.67 34.25
C VAL A 693 39.07 -33.26 35.22
N GLN A 694 39.88 -34.19 35.71
CA GLN A 694 41.05 -33.89 36.55
C GLN A 694 42.08 -33.04 35.80
N ASN A 695 42.38 -33.36 34.53
CA ASN A 695 43.27 -32.55 33.69
C ASN A 695 42.72 -31.13 33.50
N VAL A 696 41.41 -30.97 33.30
CA VAL A 696 40.77 -29.66 33.19
C VAL A 696 40.83 -28.88 34.50
N ILE A 697 40.68 -29.53 35.66
CA ILE A 697 40.83 -28.89 36.97
C ILE A 697 42.26 -28.36 37.16
N MET A 698 43.28 -29.15 36.81
CA MET A 698 44.68 -28.71 36.84
C MET A 698 44.93 -27.53 35.90
N TYR A 699 44.38 -27.61 34.68
CA TYR A 699 44.45 -26.54 33.70
C TYR A 699 43.79 -25.23 34.20
N MET A 700 42.61 -25.32 34.81
CA MET A 700 41.93 -24.15 35.39
C MET A 700 42.71 -23.53 36.57
N ASN A 701 43.45 -24.32 37.34
CA ASN A 701 44.33 -23.80 38.40
C ASN A 701 45.49 -22.99 37.81
N ARG A 702 46.10 -23.50 36.73
CA ARG A 702 47.14 -22.80 35.99
C ARG A 702 46.60 -21.52 35.32
N LEU A 703 45.41 -21.57 34.74
CA LEU A 703 44.79 -20.39 34.13
C LEU A 703 44.32 -19.36 35.16
N GLY A 704 43.87 -19.78 36.33
CA GLY A 704 43.38 -18.87 37.38
C GLY A 704 44.46 -17.91 37.89
N THR A 705 45.72 -18.32 37.82
CA THR A 705 46.92 -17.54 38.19
C THR A 705 47.61 -16.89 36.99
N SER A 706 47.13 -17.14 35.77
CA SER A 706 47.71 -16.61 34.53
C SER A 706 47.05 -15.30 34.12
N ASP A 707 47.87 -14.33 33.72
CA ASP A 707 47.40 -13.06 33.14
C ASP A 707 46.97 -13.16 31.68
N ARG A 708 47.25 -14.28 31.03
CA ARG A 708 46.87 -14.52 29.63
C ARG A 708 45.99 -15.75 29.51
N TYR A 709 44.96 -15.63 28.68
CA TYR A 709 44.19 -16.77 28.22
C TYR A 709 45.05 -17.62 27.28
N ILE A 710 45.26 -18.87 27.66
CA ILE A 710 45.81 -19.91 26.80
C ILE A 710 44.63 -20.78 26.37
N LYS A 711 44.65 -21.31 25.15
CA LYS A 711 43.61 -22.22 24.67
C LYS A 711 43.96 -23.64 25.11
N TYR A 712 42.98 -24.40 25.58
CA TYR A 712 43.18 -25.79 25.96
C TYR A 712 43.33 -26.65 24.71
N GLU A 713 44.46 -27.34 24.61
CA GLU A 713 44.75 -28.35 23.60
C GLU A 713 45.14 -29.65 24.32
N GLU A 714 44.64 -30.79 23.86
CA GLU A 714 44.77 -32.07 24.57
C GLU A 714 46.23 -32.56 24.67
N THR A 715 47.11 -32.00 23.84
CA THR A 715 48.57 -32.18 23.84
C THR A 715 49.33 -31.26 24.81
N SER A 716 48.64 -30.41 25.58
CA SER A 716 49.26 -29.37 26.43
C SER A 716 49.41 -29.72 27.92
N THR A 717 49.30 -31.01 28.26
CA THR A 717 49.72 -31.55 29.58
C THR A 717 51.15 -32.04 29.56
#